data_AF-A0AAE0YME3-F1
#
_entry.id   AF-A0AAE0YME3-F1
#
_cell.length_a   1.000
_cell.length_b   1.000
_cell.length_c   1.000
_cell.angle_alpha   90.00
_cell.angle_beta   90.00
_cell.angle_gamma   90.00
#
_symmetry.space_group_name_H-M   'P 1'
#
loop_
_entity.id
_entity.type
_entity.pdbx_description
1 polymer ?
#
loop_
_entity_poly.entity_id
_entity_poly.type
_entity_poly.pdbx_seq_one_letter_code
_entity_poly.pdbx_strand_id
1 'polypeptide(L)'
;MSGSSSSEMSDKLMERNRLGYWINHISKLLNRNLKKVSVEDLQQLKHATSKLFQLVQQGDKTVKDNFTKQQAAVDTLIAVLQIVTCDQIVSNVINIFIEVVGKTQPTKRASVLVNHGLTTVLFQIMKLAHTGDITLPDDVLIAIHILLSKVGHKDRKFAVKARLHQSLMLTLNMVKSNSHNFRNLQPLLSVLKMYTNNSVNASYLGKHNSINIMFKIISACGRRHTVDLKLALENLNNMTKSKSNSARLVGMGGVPQLLALHADWQAMDIKHRFLLIRKSVLNILKNITNLKSGQKALQEAGGIQILYENALEASDCRDMESMILLATVIMRKCFPRNKLPIMSTLNPVLFPLPQSPSHTPECYFLPNFPVPVNESQSRANGTDSDHSSLDDDDDIDSDDERFRTDQDEPYDDQPEGPEPAEKRTPEDLRMYETFFPELHEESIPSVCLDRPVIRRSVSGFLTSRSSELYGMKHVASDATLYDLHKRSGREFSTLCDLELKGKVDEKSVSAINLKTGSSVISLDLIGIRQQQHQPGGQNPSTSTRRSLLPAAARASKQRRRPSQSSQQLSRDGRRNGNSSRRLSGTRAEDSSVLMEGGNGSSITFPSIEFEEGDQAASLGSDDADEDFCEFSHDAQLYCQTAADTHSVHRFQKLAFPDLYGAKGPSKLVESLVSRKFGVQRAKIFEDIDRMIHLDQLRDKVVYDLDIVVSDAGDKYTGSKSNLLNRDELRVGYIDSQSDSLKFNAQFECGNLRKAIQVRRFEYDLILSPDINSNHHHQWFYFEVSNMVADQPYRFNIVNCEKLNSQFNYGMQPLMMSVMDAIEGNPCWVRAGTDVCYYKNHFIRNANTTGGVKGKSYYTATFTITFKNSGDVCYISYHYPYSYTALKTHLKQWEKMYDPNLIYYRNQNLCLTLGGNSVPVLTITAQPRGSDKESLEEMRSRPYIFLSARVHPGESNASWIMKGTIDFLLSRKPQAQLVREMYIFKIVPMLNPDGVLNGNHRSSLVGEDLNRRWGKPCRILHPTIYHTKGLLLYLNMVNKTPMVFCDYHGHSRRKNIFMYGCAPNQSWIPNDTHNPCCTGNKFSDLSFKLLPRLLNATCPSFSLKNCNYIVEKAKESTARVVVWRQLSVVRSYTMESSYCGCDEGKYKDAHINTDMLEEMGHTFCETLIKLARQKGSSYDQQMPSLDVDSTAITSGGASSEIELDDVEEISSLSLQKAGRELITEYPATESEDEDRDDEEEEFDDDEDYE
;
A
#
# COMPACT_ATOMS: atom_id res chain seq x y z
N MET A 1 6.17 71.39 -13.58
CA MET A 1 7.56 71.12 -14.02
C MET A 1 7.49 70.19 -15.21
N SER A 2 7.99 70.59 -16.38
CA SER A 2 7.73 69.90 -17.65
C SER A 2 8.84 70.16 -18.67
N GLY A 3 10.10 70.08 -18.24
CA GLY A 3 11.28 70.45 -19.03
C GLY A 3 12.41 69.42 -19.09
N SER A 4 12.23 68.21 -18.54
CA SER A 4 13.26 67.17 -18.51
C SER A 4 13.14 66.11 -19.62
N SER A 5 11.93 65.86 -20.14
CA SER A 5 11.66 64.75 -21.07
C SER A 5 12.25 64.93 -22.47
N SER A 6 12.32 66.16 -22.99
CA SER A 6 12.85 66.43 -24.34
C SER A 6 14.38 66.31 -24.43
N SER A 7 15.11 66.67 -23.37
CA SER A 7 16.56 66.47 -23.29
C SER A 7 16.91 64.98 -23.33
N GLU A 8 16.34 64.18 -22.42
CA GLU A 8 16.60 62.74 -22.37
C GLU A 8 16.30 62.03 -23.69
N MET A 9 15.23 62.44 -24.38
CA MET A 9 14.83 61.85 -25.66
C MET A 9 15.80 62.20 -26.80
N SER A 10 16.40 63.40 -26.77
CA SER A 10 17.47 63.81 -27.70
C SER A 10 18.77 63.03 -27.44
N ASP A 11 19.19 62.93 -26.18
CA ASP A 11 20.43 62.25 -25.80
C ASP A 11 20.36 60.74 -26.08
N LYS A 12 19.24 60.07 -25.76
CA LYS A 12 19.02 58.65 -26.08
C LYS A 12 19.01 58.38 -27.59
N LEU A 13 18.57 59.33 -28.41
CA LEU A 13 18.65 59.24 -29.87
C LEU A 13 20.10 59.42 -30.37
N MET A 14 20.86 60.35 -29.79
CA MET A 14 22.29 60.52 -30.09
C MET A 14 23.12 59.29 -29.68
N GLU A 15 22.85 58.67 -28.53
CA GLU A 15 23.53 57.44 -28.13
C GLU A 15 23.21 56.26 -29.05
N ARG A 16 21.94 56.08 -29.43
CA ARG A 16 21.53 55.08 -30.44
C ARG A 16 22.28 55.27 -31.77
N ASN A 17 22.45 56.51 -32.23
CA ASN A 17 23.18 56.83 -33.46
C ASN A 17 24.70 56.59 -33.30
N ARG A 18 25.30 56.90 -32.13
CA ARG A 18 26.71 56.60 -31.83
C ARG A 18 26.99 55.10 -31.77
N LEU A 19 26.07 54.31 -31.18
CA LEU A 19 26.17 52.86 -31.14
C LEU A 19 26.19 52.28 -32.57
N GLY A 20 25.19 52.64 -33.37
CA GLY A 20 25.05 52.20 -34.77
C GLY A 20 26.23 52.64 -35.65
N TYR A 21 26.82 53.80 -35.40
CA TYR A 21 28.04 54.25 -36.08
C TYR A 21 29.21 53.28 -35.85
N TRP A 22 29.52 52.94 -34.60
CA TRP A 22 30.66 52.07 -34.28
C TRP A 22 30.44 50.63 -34.77
N ILE A 23 29.21 50.11 -34.68
CA ILE A 23 28.84 48.79 -35.24
C ILE A 23 29.07 48.77 -36.75
N ASN A 24 28.56 49.77 -37.48
CA ASN A 24 28.75 49.87 -38.94
C ASN A 24 30.23 50.09 -39.32
N HIS A 25 31.01 50.79 -38.50
CA HIS A 25 32.44 50.96 -38.73
C HIS A 25 33.20 49.63 -38.56
N ILE A 26 32.93 48.86 -37.50
CA ILE A 26 33.50 47.52 -37.28
C ILE A 26 33.11 46.58 -38.43
N SER A 27 31.84 46.57 -38.85
CA SER A 27 31.37 45.75 -39.97
C SER A 27 32.07 46.11 -41.29
N LYS A 28 32.30 47.40 -41.57
CA LYS A 28 33.07 47.86 -42.74
C LYS A 28 34.56 47.49 -42.69
N LEU A 29 35.16 47.36 -41.50
CA LEU A 29 36.53 46.89 -41.34
C LEU A 29 36.65 45.37 -41.56
N LEU A 30 35.71 44.57 -41.04
CA LEU A 30 35.68 43.12 -41.28
C LEU A 30 35.49 42.77 -42.76
N ASN A 31 34.54 43.44 -43.43
CA ASN A 31 34.19 43.16 -44.83
C ASN A 31 35.27 43.60 -45.84
N ARG A 32 36.33 44.30 -45.42
CA ARG A 32 37.35 44.85 -46.31
C ARG A 32 38.40 43.84 -46.82
N ASN A 33 38.64 42.73 -46.10
CA ASN A 33 39.52 41.65 -46.58
C ASN A 33 39.34 40.32 -45.81
N LEU A 34 38.46 39.44 -46.32
CA LEU A 34 38.07 38.17 -45.68
C LEU A 34 39.17 37.10 -45.53
N LYS A 35 40.44 37.38 -45.87
CA LYS A 35 41.55 36.40 -45.81
C LYS A 35 42.81 36.84 -45.06
N LYS A 36 42.90 38.09 -44.60
CA LYS A 36 43.91 38.60 -43.65
C LYS A 36 43.54 40.03 -43.25
N VAL A 37 43.25 40.26 -41.97
CA VAL A 37 43.07 41.60 -41.41
C VAL A 37 44.43 42.30 -41.36
N SER A 38 44.54 43.54 -41.83
CA SER A 38 45.82 44.27 -41.81
C SER A 38 46.19 44.75 -40.40
N VAL A 39 47.46 45.13 -40.19
CA VAL A 39 47.91 45.71 -38.91
C VAL A 39 47.20 47.03 -38.61
N GLU A 40 46.86 47.81 -39.64
CA GLU A 40 46.13 49.07 -39.52
C GLU A 40 44.64 48.83 -39.20
N ASP A 41 44.01 47.85 -39.85
CA ASP A 41 42.64 47.43 -39.53
C ASP A 41 42.55 46.89 -38.09
N LEU A 42 43.55 46.14 -37.62
CA LEU A 42 43.63 45.68 -36.22
C LEU A 42 43.75 46.85 -35.23
N GLN A 43 44.49 47.92 -35.56
CA GLN A 43 44.54 49.12 -34.71
C GLN A 43 43.20 49.87 -34.70
N GLN A 44 42.55 50.00 -35.87
CA GLN A 44 41.22 50.63 -35.97
C GLN A 44 40.15 49.80 -35.23
N LEU A 45 40.17 48.47 -35.34
CA LEU A 45 39.30 47.56 -34.58
C LEU A 45 39.56 47.62 -33.08
N LYS A 46 40.82 47.74 -32.62
CA LYS A 46 41.14 48.00 -31.20
C LYS A 46 40.51 49.30 -30.72
N HIS A 47 40.60 50.39 -31.49
CA HIS A 47 39.99 51.67 -31.11
C HIS A 47 38.45 51.58 -31.10
N ALA A 48 37.85 51.07 -32.18
CA ALA A 48 36.41 50.98 -32.35
C ALA A 48 35.73 50.10 -31.29
N THR A 49 36.29 48.92 -31.00
CA THR A 49 35.76 48.04 -29.94
C THR A 49 35.95 48.65 -28.55
N SER A 50 37.04 49.37 -28.30
CA SER A 50 37.23 50.09 -27.02
C SER A 50 36.21 51.22 -26.85
N LYS A 51 35.88 51.95 -27.92
CA LYS A 51 34.85 53.00 -27.90
C LYS A 51 33.44 52.46 -27.76
N LEU A 52 33.12 51.36 -28.46
CA LEU A 52 31.84 50.67 -28.29
C LEU A 52 31.69 50.11 -26.87
N PHE A 53 32.76 49.57 -26.27
CA PHE A 53 32.73 49.12 -24.87
C PHE A 53 32.49 50.28 -23.88
N GLN A 54 33.16 51.42 -24.05
CA GLN A 54 32.91 52.61 -23.22
C GLN A 54 31.45 53.05 -23.27
N LEU A 55 30.84 53.09 -24.47
CA LEU A 55 29.43 53.45 -24.64
C LEU A 55 28.47 52.41 -24.01
N VAL A 56 28.72 51.11 -24.21
CA VAL A 56 27.89 50.04 -23.64
C VAL A 56 28.02 49.95 -22.11
N GLN A 57 29.18 50.29 -21.55
CA GLN A 57 29.41 50.33 -20.11
C GLN A 57 28.72 51.53 -19.44
N GLN A 58 28.67 52.68 -20.11
CA GLN A 58 28.03 53.91 -19.61
C GLN A 58 26.51 53.96 -19.88
N GLY A 59 26.03 53.28 -20.91
CA GLY A 59 24.64 53.29 -21.35
C GLY A 59 23.65 52.65 -20.37
N ASP A 60 22.42 53.17 -20.38
CA ASP A 60 21.33 52.76 -19.51
C ASP A 60 20.70 51.39 -19.88
N LYS A 61 19.59 51.04 -19.22
CA LYS A 61 18.83 49.82 -19.59
C LYS A 61 18.40 49.86 -21.06
N THR A 62 17.93 51.02 -21.54
CA THR A 62 17.41 51.26 -22.89
C THR A 62 18.47 51.06 -23.97
N VAL A 63 19.69 51.55 -23.76
CA VAL A 63 20.84 51.31 -24.67
C VAL A 63 21.13 49.81 -24.78
N LYS A 64 21.09 49.08 -23.66
CA LYS A 64 21.39 47.64 -23.62
C LYS A 64 20.29 46.77 -24.22
N ASP A 65 19.02 47.15 -24.08
CA ASP A 65 17.90 46.51 -24.81
C ASP A 65 17.96 46.81 -26.32
N ASN A 66 18.23 48.06 -26.70
CA ASN A 66 18.41 48.46 -28.10
C ASN A 66 19.60 47.76 -28.77
N PHE A 67 20.66 47.42 -28.03
CA PHE A 67 21.77 46.62 -28.53
C PHE A 67 21.28 45.23 -28.97
N THR A 68 20.55 44.51 -28.10
CA THR A 68 20.03 43.17 -28.43
C THR A 68 18.94 43.18 -29.50
N LYS A 69 18.22 44.29 -29.70
CA LYS A 69 17.27 44.46 -30.82
C LYS A 69 17.96 44.73 -32.16
N GLN A 70 19.25 45.07 -32.19
CA GLN A 70 20.02 45.22 -33.41
C GLN A 70 20.72 43.89 -33.74
N GLN A 71 20.01 43.01 -34.46
CA GLN A 71 20.56 41.74 -34.96
C GLN A 71 21.96 41.90 -35.58
N ALA A 72 22.10 42.85 -36.51
CA ALA A 72 23.37 43.14 -37.17
C ALA A 72 24.51 43.57 -36.21
N ALA A 73 24.20 44.07 -35.00
CA ALA A 73 25.19 44.38 -33.97
C ALA A 73 25.74 43.12 -33.30
N VAL A 74 24.84 42.19 -32.97
CA VAL A 74 25.19 40.89 -32.39
C VAL A 74 26.00 40.07 -33.41
N ASP A 75 25.49 39.94 -34.63
CA ASP A 75 26.16 39.20 -35.71
C ASP A 75 27.54 39.81 -36.06
N THR A 76 27.66 41.15 -36.14
CA THR A 76 28.95 41.81 -36.39
C THR A 76 29.97 41.50 -35.29
N LEU A 77 29.59 41.55 -34.01
CA LEU A 77 30.53 41.26 -32.92
C LEU A 77 30.86 39.77 -32.79
N ILE A 78 29.93 38.87 -33.14
CA ILE A 78 30.22 37.44 -33.23
C ILE A 78 31.18 37.15 -34.40
N ALA A 79 31.05 37.85 -35.53
CA ALA A 79 32.01 37.79 -36.63
C ALA A 79 33.39 38.33 -36.24
N VAL A 80 33.49 39.40 -35.42
CA VAL A 80 34.78 39.81 -34.82
C VAL A 80 35.42 38.67 -34.04
N LEU A 81 34.64 38.00 -33.17
CA LEU A 81 35.11 36.87 -32.36
C LEU A 81 35.53 35.63 -33.18
N GLN A 82 34.95 35.42 -34.37
CA GLN A 82 35.33 34.34 -35.29
C GLN A 82 36.60 34.67 -36.10
N ILE A 83 36.79 35.93 -36.47
CA ILE A 83 37.84 36.36 -37.43
C ILE A 83 39.11 36.86 -36.73
N VAL A 84 38.99 37.44 -35.53
CA VAL A 84 40.06 38.21 -34.87
C VAL A 84 40.53 37.56 -33.57
N THR A 85 41.76 37.06 -33.58
CA THR A 85 42.39 36.34 -32.45
C THR A 85 43.13 37.25 -31.45
N CYS A 86 43.07 38.57 -31.62
CA CYS A 86 43.80 39.51 -30.78
C CYS A 86 43.14 39.68 -29.39
N ASP A 87 43.87 39.26 -28.36
CA ASP A 87 43.62 39.44 -26.93
C ASP A 87 42.76 40.67 -26.54
N GLN A 88 43.17 41.89 -26.88
CA GLN A 88 42.48 43.13 -26.49
C GLN A 88 41.14 43.30 -27.22
N ILE A 89 41.06 42.88 -28.50
CA ILE A 89 39.81 42.95 -29.28
C ILE A 89 38.81 41.93 -28.74
N VAL A 90 39.26 40.69 -28.51
CA VAL A 90 38.45 39.64 -27.87
C VAL A 90 37.98 40.12 -26.50
N SER A 91 38.88 40.61 -25.64
CA SER A 91 38.54 41.13 -24.31
C SER A 91 37.49 42.25 -24.38
N ASN A 92 37.65 43.23 -25.28
CA ASN A 92 36.66 44.31 -25.46
C ASN A 92 35.27 43.76 -25.83
N VAL A 93 35.20 42.83 -26.79
CA VAL A 93 33.93 42.27 -27.28
C VAL A 93 33.26 41.36 -26.25
N ILE A 94 34.04 40.54 -25.52
CA ILE A 94 33.53 39.73 -24.41
C ILE A 94 32.95 40.63 -23.31
N ASN A 95 33.65 41.71 -22.93
CA ASN A 95 33.16 42.64 -21.91
C ASN A 95 31.93 43.46 -22.37
N ILE A 96 31.82 43.79 -23.67
CA ILE A 96 30.57 44.32 -24.25
C ILE A 96 29.40 43.35 -23.99
N PHE A 97 29.53 42.06 -24.33
CA PHE A 97 28.45 41.10 -24.12
C PHE A 97 28.13 40.88 -22.62
N ILE A 98 29.14 40.88 -21.73
CA ILE A 98 28.92 40.81 -20.26
C ILE A 98 28.07 41.98 -19.77
N GLU A 99 28.33 43.19 -20.27
CA GLU A 99 27.59 44.41 -19.91
C GLU A 99 26.20 44.51 -20.53
N VAL A 100 26.01 44.02 -21.77
CA VAL A 100 24.70 43.92 -22.44
C VAL A 100 23.75 43.00 -21.67
N VAL A 101 24.20 41.80 -21.29
CA VAL A 101 23.41 40.88 -20.45
C VAL A 101 23.21 41.47 -19.04
N GLY A 102 24.19 42.21 -18.53
CA GLY A 102 24.03 43.11 -17.38
C GLY A 102 23.59 42.41 -16.09
N LYS A 103 22.61 42.99 -15.41
CA LYS A 103 21.89 42.44 -14.23
C LYS A 103 20.36 42.50 -14.36
N THR A 104 19.84 43.29 -15.31
CA THR A 104 18.40 43.56 -15.48
C THR A 104 17.88 42.87 -16.74
N GLN A 105 16.83 42.04 -16.59
CA GLN A 105 16.31 41.15 -17.64
C GLN A 105 17.39 40.29 -18.36
N PRO A 106 18.31 39.64 -17.61
CA PRO A 106 19.40 38.86 -18.22
C PRO A 106 18.87 37.71 -19.09
N THR A 107 17.74 37.11 -18.70
CA THR A 107 17.12 35.93 -19.34
C THR A 107 16.77 36.15 -20.82
N LYS A 108 16.05 37.24 -21.15
CA LYS A 108 15.65 37.54 -22.53
C LYS A 108 16.87 37.88 -23.40
N ARG A 109 17.81 38.68 -22.88
CA ARG A 109 19.05 39.07 -23.59
C ARG A 109 19.99 37.88 -23.80
N ALA A 110 20.09 36.96 -22.84
CA ALA A 110 20.84 35.72 -22.97
C ALA A 110 20.28 34.82 -24.09
N SER A 111 18.95 34.67 -24.18
CA SER A 111 18.28 33.90 -25.23
C SER A 111 18.66 34.40 -26.63
N VAL A 112 18.55 35.71 -26.88
CA VAL A 112 18.98 36.33 -28.16
C VAL A 112 20.42 35.97 -28.50
N LEU A 113 21.37 36.21 -27.58
CA LEU A 113 22.78 35.91 -27.83
C LEU A 113 23.06 34.41 -28.07
N VAL A 114 22.32 33.51 -27.42
CA VAL A 114 22.40 32.06 -27.66
C VAL A 114 21.88 31.69 -29.05
N ASN A 115 20.78 32.29 -29.49
CA ASN A 115 20.18 32.04 -30.81
C ASN A 115 21.11 32.53 -31.95
N HIS A 116 21.82 33.64 -31.77
CA HIS A 116 22.90 34.09 -32.65
C HIS A 116 24.20 33.23 -32.55
N GLY A 117 24.18 32.12 -31.80
CA GLY A 117 25.26 31.14 -31.77
C GLY A 117 26.47 31.55 -30.93
N LEU A 118 26.39 32.60 -30.12
CA LEU A 118 27.52 33.14 -29.33
C LEU A 118 28.25 32.03 -28.53
N THR A 119 27.52 31.15 -27.85
CA THR A 119 28.11 30.06 -27.06
C THR A 119 29.01 29.15 -27.89
N THR A 120 28.62 28.84 -29.13
CA THR A 120 29.41 28.02 -30.06
C THR A 120 30.74 28.70 -30.39
N VAL A 121 30.73 30.01 -30.63
CA VAL A 121 31.96 30.79 -30.93
C VAL A 121 32.86 30.94 -29.70
N LEU A 122 32.29 31.14 -28.51
CA LEU A 122 33.04 31.14 -27.26
C LEU A 122 33.74 29.78 -27.04
N PHE A 123 33.05 28.67 -27.30
CA PHE A 123 33.65 27.34 -27.25
C PHE A 123 34.72 27.10 -28.34
N GLN A 124 34.57 27.67 -29.54
CA GLN A 124 35.61 27.64 -30.58
C GLN A 124 36.88 28.39 -30.15
N ILE A 125 36.76 29.59 -29.57
CA ILE A 125 37.89 30.37 -29.02
C ILE A 125 38.57 29.58 -27.89
N MET A 126 37.79 29.02 -26.96
CA MET A 126 38.34 28.17 -25.89
C MET A 126 39.07 26.93 -26.43
N LYS A 127 38.59 26.34 -27.53
CA LYS A 127 39.29 25.22 -28.18
C LYS A 127 40.66 25.66 -28.71
N LEU A 128 40.73 26.77 -29.47
CA LEU A 128 41.97 27.31 -30.03
C LEU A 128 42.98 27.69 -28.93
N ALA A 129 42.50 28.23 -27.80
CA ALA A 129 43.34 28.52 -26.64
C ALA A 129 43.82 27.26 -25.92
N HIS A 130 43.05 26.16 -25.97
CA HIS A 130 43.45 24.88 -25.38
C HIS A 130 44.47 24.12 -26.26
N THR A 131 44.34 24.18 -27.58
CA THR A 131 45.27 23.55 -28.54
C THR A 131 46.58 24.34 -28.71
N GLY A 132 46.62 25.60 -28.30
CA GLY A 132 47.78 26.49 -28.44
C GLY A 132 47.82 27.27 -29.76
N ASP A 133 46.77 27.17 -30.58
CA ASP A 133 46.64 27.93 -31.83
C ASP A 133 46.52 29.45 -31.59
N ILE A 134 46.04 29.85 -30.40
CA ILE A 134 46.05 31.23 -29.91
C ILE A 134 46.55 31.27 -28.46
N THR A 135 47.25 32.34 -28.09
CA THR A 135 47.58 32.65 -26.70
C THR A 135 46.65 33.74 -26.19
N LEU A 136 45.82 33.43 -25.18
CA LEU A 136 44.96 34.40 -24.50
C LEU A 136 45.37 34.53 -23.02
N PRO A 137 45.42 35.75 -22.45
CA PRO A 137 45.63 35.92 -21.02
C PRO A 137 44.52 35.30 -20.18
N ASP A 138 44.86 34.82 -18.97
CA ASP A 138 43.91 34.23 -18.02
C ASP A 138 42.69 35.14 -17.75
N ASP A 139 42.87 36.46 -17.65
CA ASP A 139 41.78 37.42 -17.46
C ASP A 139 40.76 37.40 -18.62
N VAL A 140 41.20 37.17 -19.85
CA VAL A 140 40.32 37.06 -21.03
C VAL A 140 39.56 35.73 -20.99
N LEU A 141 40.23 34.65 -20.58
CA LEU A 141 39.58 33.36 -20.36
C LEU A 141 38.57 33.43 -19.20
N ILE A 142 38.86 34.15 -18.12
CA ILE A 142 37.94 34.39 -17.00
C ILE A 142 36.74 35.20 -17.46
N ALA A 143 36.94 36.25 -18.28
CA ALA A 143 35.85 37.02 -18.88
C ALA A 143 34.95 36.13 -19.76
N ILE A 144 35.51 35.23 -20.57
CA ILE A 144 34.75 34.24 -21.34
C ILE A 144 33.90 33.35 -20.41
N HIS A 145 34.44 32.88 -19.30
CA HIS A 145 33.68 32.08 -18.32
C HIS A 145 32.60 32.89 -17.58
N ILE A 146 32.84 34.17 -17.26
CA ILE A 146 31.81 35.08 -16.73
C ILE A 146 30.66 35.19 -17.73
N LEU A 147 30.96 35.42 -19.01
CA LEU A 147 29.94 35.50 -20.06
C LEU A 147 29.17 34.18 -20.22
N LEU A 148 29.86 33.05 -20.30
CA LEU A 148 29.26 31.71 -20.38
C LEU A 148 28.35 31.40 -19.18
N SER A 149 28.76 31.79 -17.96
CA SER A 149 27.95 31.63 -16.73
C SER A 149 26.64 32.43 -16.78
N LYS A 150 26.64 33.58 -17.47
CA LYS A 150 25.42 34.38 -17.68
C LYS A 150 24.52 33.81 -18.77
N VAL A 151 25.06 33.42 -19.93
CA VAL A 151 24.22 33.10 -21.11
C VAL A 151 23.88 31.63 -21.29
N GLY A 152 24.75 30.71 -20.86
CA GLY A 152 24.65 29.31 -21.27
C GLY A 152 23.45 28.54 -20.71
N HIS A 153 22.74 29.09 -19.72
CA HIS A 153 21.56 28.46 -19.12
C HIS A 153 20.34 28.41 -20.06
N LYS A 154 20.31 29.23 -21.13
CA LYS A 154 19.31 29.12 -22.21
C LYS A 154 19.81 28.34 -23.44
N ASP A 155 21.02 27.77 -23.41
CA ASP A 155 21.53 26.90 -24.46
C ASP A 155 21.32 25.42 -24.11
N ARG A 156 20.22 24.82 -24.58
CA ARG A 156 19.88 23.40 -24.37
C ARG A 156 20.98 22.42 -24.82
N LYS A 157 21.95 22.84 -25.66
CA LYS A 157 23.08 22.02 -26.14
C LYS A 157 24.43 22.40 -25.49
N PHE A 158 24.47 23.32 -24.51
CA PHE A 158 25.68 23.88 -23.90
C PHE A 158 26.71 22.83 -23.46
N ALA A 159 26.28 21.85 -22.66
CA ALA A 159 27.16 20.80 -22.14
C ALA A 159 27.70 19.88 -23.25
N VAL A 160 26.95 19.67 -24.34
CA VAL A 160 27.39 18.88 -25.50
C VAL A 160 28.42 19.67 -26.30
N LYS A 161 28.18 20.97 -26.55
CA LYS A 161 29.15 21.87 -27.19
C LYS A 161 30.48 21.89 -26.42
N ALA A 162 30.43 22.08 -25.09
CA ALA A 162 31.61 22.10 -24.23
C ALA A 162 32.48 20.82 -24.34
N ARG A 163 31.85 19.65 -24.57
CA ARG A 163 32.55 18.38 -24.83
C ARG A 163 33.16 18.33 -26.24
N LEU A 164 32.38 18.67 -27.27
CA LEU A 164 32.83 18.65 -28.67
C LEU A 164 33.99 19.63 -28.94
N HIS A 165 34.00 20.76 -28.24
CA HIS A 165 35.06 21.77 -28.29
C HIS A 165 36.19 21.56 -27.25
N GLN A 166 36.23 20.40 -26.58
CA GLN A 166 37.26 20.00 -25.61
C GLN A 166 37.43 20.95 -24.39
N SER A 167 36.49 21.87 -24.19
CA SER A 167 36.55 22.96 -23.21
C SER A 167 36.52 22.48 -21.76
N LEU A 168 35.98 21.28 -21.51
CA LEU A 168 35.86 20.65 -20.18
C LEU A 168 37.17 20.67 -19.38
N MET A 169 38.30 20.34 -20.03
CA MET A 169 39.61 20.27 -19.36
C MET A 169 40.23 21.65 -19.14
N LEU A 170 40.00 22.60 -20.06
CA LEU A 170 40.46 23.98 -19.90
C LEU A 170 39.80 24.62 -18.66
N THR A 171 38.48 24.54 -18.54
CA THR A 171 37.74 25.05 -17.37
C THR A 171 38.18 24.37 -16.09
N LEU A 172 38.36 23.03 -16.08
CA LEU A 172 38.79 22.31 -14.89
C LEU A 172 40.22 22.72 -14.43
N ASN A 173 41.13 22.95 -15.37
CA ASN A 173 42.47 23.47 -15.07
C ASN A 173 42.41 24.91 -14.53
N MET A 174 41.55 25.78 -15.08
CA MET A 174 41.34 27.13 -14.54
C MET A 174 40.74 27.13 -13.13
N VAL A 175 39.77 26.25 -12.86
CA VAL A 175 39.20 26.02 -11.51
C VAL A 175 40.29 25.62 -10.51
N LYS A 176 41.19 24.72 -10.92
CA LYS A 176 42.34 24.29 -10.11
C LYS A 176 43.28 25.46 -9.80
N SER A 177 43.66 26.25 -10.81
CA SER A 177 44.56 27.41 -10.64
C SER A 177 43.95 28.55 -9.83
N ASN A 178 42.64 28.79 -9.94
CA ASN A 178 41.93 29.86 -9.23
C ASN A 178 41.31 29.40 -7.89
N SER A 179 41.68 28.23 -7.37
CA SER A 179 41.07 27.59 -6.19
C SER A 179 41.13 28.39 -4.87
N HIS A 180 41.95 29.44 -4.79
CA HIS A 180 42.00 30.40 -3.68
C HIS A 180 41.51 31.82 -4.04
N ASN A 181 41.13 32.06 -5.31
CA ASN A 181 40.65 33.37 -5.78
C ASN A 181 39.14 33.30 -6.06
N PHE A 182 38.34 33.40 -5.00
CA PHE A 182 36.88 33.21 -5.05
C PHE A 182 36.16 34.10 -6.09
N ARG A 183 36.65 35.34 -6.32
CA ARG A 183 36.11 36.24 -7.36
C ARG A 183 36.20 35.63 -8.76
N ASN A 184 37.28 34.93 -9.06
CA ASN A 184 37.48 34.25 -10.34
C ASN A 184 36.87 32.84 -10.33
N LEU A 185 36.81 32.20 -9.15
CA LEU A 185 36.33 30.83 -8.98
C LEU A 185 34.81 30.70 -9.17
N GLN A 186 34.02 31.65 -8.67
CA GLN A 186 32.55 31.62 -8.75
C GLN A 186 32.01 31.43 -10.19
N PRO A 187 32.42 32.20 -11.22
CA PRO A 187 31.96 31.97 -12.60
C PRO A 187 32.48 30.65 -13.18
N LEU A 188 33.71 30.25 -12.84
CA LEU A 188 34.29 28.97 -13.29
C LEU A 188 33.50 27.76 -12.74
N LEU A 189 33.15 27.76 -11.45
CA LEU A 189 32.30 26.73 -10.83
C LEU A 189 30.86 26.74 -11.39
N SER A 190 30.35 27.92 -11.74
CA SER A 190 29.01 28.07 -12.35
C SER A 190 28.97 27.43 -13.75
N VAL A 191 29.97 27.69 -14.59
CA VAL A 191 30.12 27.01 -15.90
C VAL A 191 30.34 25.50 -15.72
N LEU A 192 31.14 25.09 -14.73
CA LEU A 192 31.36 23.67 -14.42
C LEU A 192 30.07 22.97 -13.96
N LYS A 193 29.18 23.64 -13.21
CA LYS A 193 27.86 23.10 -12.82
C LYS A 193 27.04 22.75 -14.06
N MET A 194 27.03 23.66 -15.04
CA MET A 194 26.32 23.48 -16.31
C MET A 194 26.94 22.36 -17.17
N TYR A 195 28.25 22.12 -17.06
CA TYR A 195 28.89 20.94 -17.66
C TYR A 195 28.50 19.65 -16.93
N THR A 196 28.52 19.64 -15.59
CA THR A 196 28.26 18.45 -14.77
C THR A 196 26.79 18.05 -14.69
N ASN A 197 25.85 18.94 -15.02
CA ASN A 197 24.45 18.58 -15.27
C ASN A 197 24.30 17.45 -16.33
N ASN A 198 25.26 17.31 -17.27
CA ASN A 198 25.28 16.19 -18.21
C ASN A 198 26.08 15.00 -17.63
N SER A 199 25.41 13.85 -17.46
CA SER A 199 25.97 12.63 -16.84
C SER A 199 27.26 12.10 -17.48
N VAL A 200 27.41 12.23 -18.80
CA VAL A 200 28.62 11.83 -19.55
C VAL A 200 29.78 12.76 -19.22
N ASN A 201 29.54 14.07 -19.21
CA ASN A 201 30.56 15.07 -18.85
C ASN A 201 30.97 14.96 -17.37
N ALA A 202 30.02 14.77 -16.47
CA ALA A 202 30.26 14.48 -15.05
C ALA A 202 31.14 13.24 -14.85
N SER A 203 30.85 12.16 -15.58
CA SER A 203 31.64 10.92 -15.56
C SER A 203 33.05 11.10 -16.15
N TYR A 204 33.21 11.98 -17.14
CA TYR A 204 34.51 12.35 -17.70
C TYR A 204 35.34 13.19 -16.72
N LEU A 205 34.80 14.31 -16.22
CA LEU A 205 35.47 15.21 -15.27
C LEU A 205 35.90 14.48 -13.99
N GLY A 206 35.07 13.55 -13.49
CA GLY A 206 35.39 12.72 -12.34
C GLY A 206 36.55 11.72 -12.55
N LYS A 207 36.81 11.28 -13.80
CA LYS A 207 38.05 10.55 -14.14
C LYS A 207 39.28 11.46 -14.10
N HIS A 208 39.14 12.71 -14.53
CA HIS A 208 40.21 13.71 -14.57
C HIS A 208 40.41 14.47 -13.25
N ASN A 209 40.31 13.76 -12.11
CA ASN A 209 40.61 14.25 -10.76
C ASN A 209 39.75 15.44 -10.25
N SER A 210 38.64 15.78 -10.92
CA SER A 210 37.75 16.88 -10.51
C SER A 210 37.22 16.74 -9.08
N ILE A 211 36.95 15.51 -8.64
CA ILE A 211 36.47 15.19 -7.28
C ILE A 211 37.46 15.69 -6.20
N ASN A 212 38.76 15.51 -6.41
CA ASN A 212 39.82 15.97 -5.48
C ASN A 212 39.90 17.51 -5.46
N ILE A 213 39.73 18.14 -6.64
CA ILE A 213 39.72 19.60 -6.78
C ILE A 213 38.50 20.20 -6.05
N MET A 214 37.31 19.58 -6.15
CA MET A 214 36.13 20.02 -5.38
C MET A 214 36.37 19.95 -3.87
N PHE A 215 36.93 18.85 -3.33
CA PHE A 215 37.21 18.77 -1.89
C PHE A 215 38.20 19.84 -1.43
N LYS A 216 39.26 20.11 -2.20
CA LYS A 216 40.21 21.20 -1.89
C LYS A 216 39.54 22.58 -1.85
N ILE A 217 38.61 22.84 -2.78
CA ILE A 217 37.83 24.07 -2.80
C ILE A 217 36.88 24.14 -1.60
N ILE A 218 36.14 23.06 -1.30
CA ILE A 218 35.25 22.96 -0.13
C ILE A 218 36.02 23.27 1.16
N SER A 219 37.23 22.71 1.34
CA SER A 219 38.11 23.01 2.47
C SER A 219 38.61 24.46 2.48
N ALA A 220 38.85 25.07 1.32
CA ALA A 220 39.36 26.45 1.20
C ALA A 220 38.27 27.53 1.40
N CYS A 221 37.01 27.26 1.01
CA CYS A 221 35.89 28.21 1.16
C CYS A 221 35.59 28.53 2.64
N GLY A 222 35.69 27.50 3.50
CA GLY A 222 35.35 27.58 4.91
C GLY A 222 33.95 28.19 5.15
N ARG A 223 33.84 29.01 6.20
CA ARG A 223 32.58 29.67 6.62
C ARG A 223 32.33 31.03 5.95
N ARG A 224 33.24 31.52 5.09
CA ARG A 224 33.18 32.87 4.51
C ARG A 224 32.69 32.90 3.06
N HIS A 225 32.98 31.84 2.29
CA HIS A 225 32.68 31.76 0.86
C HIS A 225 31.54 30.77 0.61
N THR A 226 30.36 31.07 1.16
CA THR A 226 29.19 30.17 1.15
C THR A 226 28.60 29.94 -0.24
N VAL A 227 28.72 30.92 -1.14
CA VAL A 227 28.29 30.80 -2.55
C VAL A 227 29.19 29.83 -3.31
N ASP A 228 30.51 29.99 -3.21
CA ASP A 228 31.49 29.08 -3.82
C ASP A 228 31.39 27.67 -3.24
N LEU A 229 31.18 27.54 -1.93
CA LEU A 229 30.95 26.26 -1.25
C LEU A 229 29.67 25.56 -1.77
N LYS A 230 28.56 26.30 -1.91
CA LYS A 230 27.33 25.77 -2.53
C LYS A 230 27.61 25.28 -3.96
N LEU A 231 28.26 26.08 -4.79
CA LEU A 231 28.56 25.72 -6.19
C LEU A 231 29.49 24.50 -6.29
N ALA A 232 30.48 24.36 -5.39
CA ALA A 232 31.37 23.20 -5.35
C ALA A 232 30.63 21.92 -4.92
N LEU A 233 29.72 22.02 -3.95
CA LEU A 233 28.87 20.90 -3.51
C LEU A 233 27.83 20.51 -4.57
N GLU A 234 27.22 21.47 -5.27
CA GLU A 234 26.31 21.19 -6.40
C GLU A 234 27.04 20.45 -7.55
N ASN A 235 28.27 20.87 -7.87
CA ASN A 235 29.13 20.16 -8.82
C ASN A 235 29.45 18.72 -8.35
N LEU A 236 29.72 18.53 -7.07
CA LEU A 236 30.02 17.21 -6.49
C LEU A 236 28.77 16.30 -6.43
N ASN A 237 27.59 16.87 -6.17
CA ASN A 237 26.30 16.17 -6.27
C ASN A 237 26.06 15.67 -7.71
N ASN A 238 26.18 16.57 -8.69
CA ASN A 238 26.06 16.21 -10.11
C ASN A 238 27.08 15.13 -10.52
N MET A 239 28.33 15.23 -10.07
CA MET A 239 29.35 14.22 -10.37
C MET A 239 29.06 12.86 -9.72
N THR A 240 28.44 12.81 -8.54
CA THR A 240 28.17 11.56 -7.80
C THR A 240 26.93 10.80 -8.26
N LYS A 241 26.04 11.42 -9.06
CA LYS A 241 24.99 10.70 -9.81
C LYS A 241 25.56 9.55 -10.67
N SER A 242 26.83 9.63 -11.07
CA SER A 242 27.55 8.53 -11.74
C SER A 242 28.14 7.54 -10.73
N LYS A 243 27.71 6.25 -10.79
CA LYS A 243 28.24 5.14 -9.96
C LYS A 243 29.77 5.14 -9.90
N SER A 244 30.43 5.30 -11.06
CA SER A 244 31.90 5.27 -11.17
C SER A 244 32.58 6.40 -10.38
N ASN A 245 31.94 7.56 -10.27
CA ASN A 245 32.46 8.70 -9.50
C ASN A 245 32.17 8.55 -7.99
N SER A 246 30.99 8.04 -7.62
CA SER A 246 30.70 7.70 -6.22
C SER A 246 31.66 6.62 -5.70
N ALA A 247 32.04 5.64 -6.52
CA ALA A 247 33.07 4.65 -6.16
C ALA A 247 34.45 5.29 -5.93
N ARG A 248 34.87 6.25 -6.77
CA ARG A 248 36.11 7.05 -6.54
C ARG A 248 36.02 7.83 -5.23
N LEU A 249 34.88 8.48 -4.98
CA LEU A 249 34.67 9.31 -3.80
C LEU A 249 34.73 8.51 -2.49
N VAL A 250 34.15 7.29 -2.48
CA VAL A 250 34.28 6.34 -1.38
C VAL A 250 35.74 5.90 -1.19
N GLY A 251 36.41 5.47 -2.27
CA GLY A 251 37.81 5.03 -2.22
C GLY A 251 38.82 6.11 -1.82
N MET A 252 38.44 7.38 -1.90
CA MET A 252 39.21 8.54 -1.41
C MET A 252 38.93 8.91 0.05
N GLY A 253 38.12 8.14 0.78
CA GLY A 253 37.73 8.47 2.16
C GLY A 253 36.79 9.68 2.25
N GLY A 254 35.98 9.94 1.21
CA GLY A 254 35.09 11.10 1.15
C GLY A 254 33.90 11.05 2.12
N VAL A 255 33.48 9.86 2.56
CA VAL A 255 32.27 9.70 3.40
C VAL A 255 32.45 10.32 4.81
N PRO A 256 33.52 10.02 5.58
CA PRO A 256 33.78 10.73 6.85
C PRO A 256 33.88 12.25 6.69
N GLN A 257 34.49 12.74 5.60
CA GLN A 257 34.63 14.18 5.32
C GLN A 257 33.27 14.86 5.09
N LEU A 258 32.35 14.18 4.41
CA LEU A 258 30.98 14.68 4.17
C LEU A 258 30.13 14.62 5.44
N LEU A 259 30.28 13.59 6.29
CA LEU A 259 29.61 13.50 7.58
C LEU A 259 30.08 14.61 8.54
N ALA A 260 31.39 14.83 8.66
CA ALA A 260 31.95 15.93 9.44
C ALA A 260 31.45 17.30 8.93
N LEU A 261 31.44 17.51 7.61
CA LEU A 261 30.90 18.72 7.00
C LEU A 261 29.38 18.90 7.27
N HIS A 262 28.61 17.82 7.33
CA HIS A 262 27.19 17.90 7.69
C HIS A 262 26.99 18.37 9.14
N ALA A 263 27.70 17.74 10.08
CA ALA A 263 27.63 18.07 11.51
C ALA A 263 28.11 19.50 11.79
N ASP A 264 29.22 19.93 11.18
CA ASP A 264 29.71 21.31 11.25
C ASP A 264 28.64 22.32 10.81
N TRP A 265 27.93 22.06 9.70
CA TRP A 265 26.89 22.97 9.22
C TRP A 265 25.56 22.88 10.00
N GLN A 266 25.20 21.75 10.61
CA GLN A 266 24.09 21.67 11.59
C GLN A 266 24.38 22.59 12.78
N ALA A 267 25.53 22.38 13.45
CA ALA A 267 25.88 23.08 14.69
C ALA A 267 26.05 24.60 14.53
N MET A 268 26.17 25.10 13.30
CA MET A 268 26.40 26.52 12.98
C MET A 268 25.20 27.20 12.32
N ASP A 269 24.36 26.49 11.55
CA ASP A 269 23.21 27.07 10.86
C ASP A 269 21.92 27.04 11.71
N ILE A 270 22.04 27.53 12.94
CA ILE A 270 20.98 27.64 13.96
C ILE A 270 19.80 28.53 13.48
N LYS A 271 20.00 29.30 12.40
CA LYS A 271 18.97 30.14 11.76
C LYS A 271 18.53 29.65 10.37
N HIS A 272 18.95 28.44 10.00
CA HIS A 272 18.54 27.72 8.78
C HIS A 272 18.69 28.55 7.48
N ARG A 273 19.73 29.39 7.41
CA ARG A 273 20.02 30.29 6.29
C ARG A 273 20.80 29.63 5.16
N PHE A 274 21.34 28.45 5.41
CA PHE A 274 22.25 27.73 4.53
C PHE A 274 21.80 26.27 4.29
N LEU A 275 20.49 25.98 4.45
CA LEU A 275 19.88 24.66 4.20
C LEU A 275 20.32 24.03 2.88
N LEU A 276 20.48 24.81 1.79
CA LEU A 276 20.93 24.31 0.49
C LEU A 276 22.34 23.72 0.49
N ILE A 277 23.24 24.18 1.37
CA ILE A 277 24.57 23.58 1.57
C ILE A 277 24.40 22.19 2.20
N ARG A 278 23.61 22.10 3.27
CA ARG A 278 23.32 20.85 3.99
C ARG A 278 22.57 19.84 3.12
N LYS A 279 21.56 20.29 2.35
CA LYS A 279 20.79 19.50 1.37
C LYS A 279 21.68 18.98 0.25
N SER A 280 22.70 19.73 -0.17
CA SER A 280 23.70 19.26 -1.14
C SER A 280 24.61 18.17 -0.55
N VAL A 281 25.07 18.30 0.71
CA VAL A 281 25.85 17.25 1.39
C VAL A 281 25.03 15.96 1.54
N LEU A 282 23.76 16.04 1.97
CA LEU A 282 22.89 14.87 2.04
C LEU A 282 22.62 14.24 0.67
N ASN A 283 22.41 15.03 -0.38
CA ASN A 283 22.24 14.48 -1.73
C ASN A 283 23.49 13.75 -2.25
N ILE A 284 24.70 14.25 -1.93
CA ILE A 284 25.94 13.53 -2.22
C ILE A 284 25.97 12.18 -1.47
N LEU A 285 25.60 12.15 -0.19
CA LEU A 285 25.49 10.90 0.58
C LEU A 285 24.41 9.95 0.02
N LYS A 286 23.23 10.45 -0.40
CA LYS A 286 22.16 9.70 -1.09
C LYS A 286 22.63 9.06 -2.39
N ASN A 287 23.53 9.72 -3.13
CA ASN A 287 24.15 9.18 -4.34
C ASN A 287 25.18 8.09 -4.03
N ILE A 288 26.02 8.30 -3.01
CA ILE A 288 27.04 7.34 -2.58
C ILE A 288 26.41 6.04 -2.07
N THR A 289 25.35 6.13 -1.26
CA THR A 289 24.68 4.97 -0.65
C THR A 289 23.79 4.17 -1.61
N ASN A 290 23.82 4.48 -2.90
CA ASN A 290 23.38 3.56 -3.96
C ASN A 290 24.40 2.42 -4.21
N LEU A 291 25.65 2.55 -3.70
CA LEU A 291 26.70 1.53 -3.81
C LEU A 291 26.83 0.76 -2.48
N LYS A 292 26.99 -0.57 -2.54
CA LYS A 292 27.27 -1.40 -1.35
C LYS A 292 28.52 -0.94 -0.58
N SER A 293 29.56 -0.50 -1.30
CA SER A 293 30.77 0.09 -0.71
C SER A 293 30.52 1.44 -0.06
N GLY A 294 29.59 2.25 -0.58
CA GLY A 294 29.18 3.52 0.00
C GLY A 294 28.34 3.35 1.27
N GLN A 295 27.43 2.37 1.26
CA GLN A 295 26.64 1.96 2.44
C GLN A 295 27.57 1.50 3.57
N LYS A 296 28.51 0.59 3.25
CA LYS A 296 29.52 0.11 4.20
C LYS A 296 30.39 1.26 4.74
N ALA A 297 30.88 2.15 3.88
CA ALA A 297 31.69 3.30 4.31
C ALA A 297 30.91 4.32 5.16
N LEU A 298 29.58 4.38 5.04
CA LEU A 298 28.73 5.17 5.95
C LEU A 298 28.61 4.49 7.32
N GLN A 299 28.40 3.18 7.35
CA GLN A 299 28.34 2.38 8.59
C GLN A 299 29.66 2.44 9.37
N GLU A 300 30.80 2.19 8.70
CA GLU A 300 32.14 2.24 9.30
C GLU A 300 32.53 3.64 9.81
N ALA A 301 31.87 4.70 9.32
CA ALA A 301 32.06 6.09 9.76
C ALA A 301 31.06 6.54 10.85
N GLY A 302 30.25 5.63 11.42
CA GLY A 302 29.21 5.97 12.39
C GLY A 302 28.03 6.78 11.81
N GLY A 303 27.93 6.88 10.48
CA GLY A 303 27.09 7.85 9.81
C GLY A 303 25.58 7.64 9.98
N ILE A 304 25.12 6.45 10.37
CA ILE A 304 23.70 6.23 10.73
C ILE A 304 23.38 6.94 12.05
N GLN A 305 24.19 6.74 13.09
CA GLN A 305 24.01 7.43 14.38
C GLN A 305 24.09 8.95 14.22
N ILE A 306 25.10 9.44 13.50
CA ILE A 306 25.27 10.87 13.21
C ILE A 306 24.02 11.42 12.51
N LEU A 307 23.51 10.76 11.46
CA LEU A 307 22.32 11.23 10.74
C LEU A 307 21.03 11.13 11.56
N TYR A 308 20.94 10.18 12.50
CA TYR A 308 19.81 10.03 13.41
C TYR A 308 19.79 11.15 14.46
N GLU A 309 20.91 11.38 15.16
CA GLU A 309 21.06 12.44 16.16
C GLU A 309 20.77 13.82 15.57
N ASN A 310 21.40 14.17 14.43
CA ASN A 310 21.17 15.44 13.72
C ASN A 310 19.71 15.62 13.21
N ALA A 311 18.95 14.52 13.05
CA ALA A 311 17.56 14.56 12.61
C ALA A 311 16.57 14.59 13.78
N LEU A 312 16.91 14.01 14.93
CA LEU A 312 16.17 14.21 16.19
C LEU A 312 16.29 15.67 16.67
N GLU A 313 17.48 16.26 16.65
CA GLU A 313 17.68 17.68 16.98
C GLU A 313 16.84 18.64 16.10
N ALA A 314 16.40 18.17 14.94
CA ALA A 314 15.64 18.94 13.95
C ALA A 314 14.14 18.61 13.91
N SER A 315 13.66 17.62 14.69
CA SER A 315 12.31 17.03 14.53
C SER A 315 11.16 18.03 14.62
N ASP A 316 11.35 19.08 15.42
CA ASP A 316 10.31 20.04 15.78
C ASP A 316 10.22 21.22 14.80
N CYS A 317 11.10 21.27 13.79
CA CYS A 317 11.17 22.33 12.80
C CYS A 317 10.65 21.86 11.43
N ARG A 318 9.53 22.42 10.95
CA ARG A 318 8.96 22.07 9.64
C ARG A 318 9.91 22.40 8.48
N ASP A 319 10.65 23.50 8.56
CA ASP A 319 11.65 23.89 7.53
C ASP A 319 12.75 22.83 7.34
N MET A 320 12.95 21.95 8.33
CA MET A 320 13.90 20.84 8.31
C MET A 320 13.32 19.53 7.74
N GLU A 321 12.03 19.46 7.40
CA GLU A 321 11.34 18.23 6.97
C GLU A 321 12.01 17.56 5.76
N SER A 322 12.32 18.33 4.71
CA SER A 322 13.02 17.80 3.51
C SER A 322 14.47 17.35 3.77
N MET A 323 15.08 17.82 4.87
CA MET A 323 16.40 17.37 5.34
C MET A 323 16.30 16.07 6.12
N ILE A 324 15.32 15.96 7.02
CA ILE A 324 15.03 14.76 7.80
C ILE A 324 14.65 13.60 6.86
N LEU A 325 13.83 13.86 5.82
CA LEU A 325 13.48 12.85 4.81
C LEU A 325 14.71 12.31 4.07
N LEU A 326 15.62 13.19 3.63
CA LEU A 326 16.88 12.78 3.00
C LEU A 326 17.75 11.95 3.94
N ALA A 327 17.92 12.38 5.20
CA ALA A 327 18.66 11.61 6.22
C ALA A 327 18.04 10.22 6.43
N THR A 328 16.71 10.14 6.52
CA THR A 328 15.93 8.89 6.65
C THR A 328 16.17 7.93 5.49
N VAL A 329 16.15 8.43 4.24
CA VAL A 329 16.43 7.61 3.05
C VAL A 329 17.88 7.11 3.04
N ILE A 330 18.85 7.95 3.45
CA ILE A 330 20.27 7.56 3.53
C ILE A 330 20.47 6.48 4.60
N MET A 331 19.87 6.65 5.78
CA MET A 331 19.91 5.66 6.86
C MET A 331 19.29 4.34 6.41
N ARG A 332 18.05 4.34 5.88
CA ARG A 332 17.36 3.14 5.38
C ARG A 332 18.13 2.39 4.29
N LYS A 333 18.78 3.10 3.36
CA LYS A 333 19.67 2.48 2.35
C LYS A 333 20.88 1.76 2.96
N CYS A 334 21.25 2.09 4.19
CA CYS A 334 22.37 1.51 4.93
C CYS A 334 21.93 0.55 6.06
N PHE A 335 20.66 0.11 6.10
CA PHE A 335 20.28 -1.00 6.97
C PHE A 335 20.97 -2.30 6.52
N PRO A 336 21.42 -3.14 7.46
CA PRO A 336 21.60 -4.56 7.21
C PRO A 336 20.33 -5.13 6.59
N ARG A 337 20.44 -5.67 5.37
CA ARG A 337 19.32 -6.29 4.67
C ARG A 337 19.11 -7.71 5.22
N ASN A 338 18.11 -7.88 6.08
CA ASN A 338 17.93 -9.10 6.86
C ASN A 338 17.04 -10.13 6.15
N LYS A 339 17.20 -11.42 6.48
CA LYS A 339 16.16 -12.45 6.25
C LYS A 339 15.14 -12.38 7.39
N LEU A 340 13.91 -12.83 7.14
CA LEU A 340 12.94 -13.06 8.22
C LEU A 340 13.46 -14.13 9.21
N PRO A 341 13.19 -14.04 10.53
CA PRO A 341 13.66 -14.98 11.56
C PRO A 341 12.86 -16.31 11.60
N ILE A 342 12.75 -16.96 10.45
CA ILE A 342 12.06 -18.24 10.20
C ILE A 342 12.99 -19.19 9.42
N MET A 343 12.80 -20.50 9.57
CA MET A 343 13.66 -21.52 8.93
C MET A 343 13.37 -21.70 7.43
N SER A 344 12.13 -21.47 6.99
CA SER A 344 11.69 -21.61 5.60
C SER A 344 10.64 -20.55 5.25
N THR A 345 10.59 -20.14 3.98
CA THR A 345 9.53 -19.24 3.47
C THR A 345 8.26 -19.98 3.05
N LEU A 346 8.26 -21.32 3.02
CA LEU A 346 7.05 -22.14 2.86
C LEU A 346 6.24 -22.18 4.18
N ASN A 347 4.95 -22.50 4.09
CA ASN A 347 4.12 -22.82 5.26
C ASN A 347 4.73 -24.03 6.02
N PRO A 348 4.80 -24.02 7.37
CA PRO A 348 5.31 -25.15 8.14
C PRO A 348 4.43 -26.42 8.02
N VAL A 349 3.18 -26.27 7.58
CA VAL A 349 2.24 -27.36 7.31
C VAL A 349 2.04 -27.47 5.80
N LEU A 350 2.30 -28.66 5.25
CA LEU A 350 2.03 -29.01 3.85
C LEU A 350 0.81 -29.93 3.77
N PHE A 351 0.07 -29.86 2.67
CA PHE A 351 -1.04 -30.76 2.37
C PHE A 351 -0.67 -31.73 1.25
N PRO A 352 -0.77 -33.07 1.46
CA PRO A 352 -0.44 -34.07 0.45
C PRO A 352 -1.45 -34.05 -0.70
N LEU A 353 -0.99 -33.74 -1.92
CA LEU A 353 -1.87 -33.69 -3.08
C LEU A 353 -2.12 -35.08 -3.68
N PRO A 354 -3.33 -35.38 -4.19
CA PRO A 354 -3.59 -36.60 -4.95
C PRO A 354 -2.68 -36.70 -6.18
N GLN A 355 -2.17 -37.90 -6.48
CA GLN A 355 -1.32 -38.10 -7.65
C GLN A 355 -2.08 -37.84 -8.96
N SER A 356 -1.79 -36.71 -9.60
CA SER A 356 -2.20 -36.40 -10.97
C SER A 356 -1.04 -36.73 -11.93
N PRO A 357 -1.25 -37.52 -13.00
CA PRO A 357 -0.18 -37.86 -13.95
C PRO A 357 0.43 -36.68 -14.71
N SER A 358 -0.16 -35.48 -14.66
CA SER A 358 0.28 -34.31 -15.45
C SER A 358 0.44 -33.01 -14.65
N HIS A 359 -0.01 -32.94 -13.39
CA HIS A 359 -0.05 -31.69 -12.61
C HIS A 359 0.34 -31.87 -11.13
N THR A 360 1.60 -32.19 -10.87
CA THR A 360 2.24 -31.91 -9.58
C THR A 360 2.83 -30.49 -9.60
N PRO A 361 2.42 -29.56 -8.70
CA PRO A 361 2.93 -28.19 -8.69
C PRO A 361 4.45 -28.09 -8.45
N GLU A 362 5.08 -27.03 -8.94
CA GLU A 362 6.54 -26.83 -8.81
C GLU A 362 7.06 -26.84 -7.37
N CYS A 363 6.22 -26.44 -6.39
CA CYS A 363 6.59 -26.48 -4.98
C CYS A 363 6.90 -27.89 -4.46
N TYR A 364 6.40 -28.94 -5.11
CA TYR A 364 6.74 -30.35 -4.81
C TYR A 364 8.07 -30.81 -5.44
N PHE A 365 8.62 -30.07 -6.42
CA PHE A 365 9.92 -30.39 -7.04
C PHE A 365 11.10 -29.63 -6.40
N LEU A 366 10.85 -28.79 -5.38
CA LEU A 366 11.92 -28.16 -4.59
C LEU A 366 12.64 -29.21 -3.73
N PRO A 367 13.95 -29.44 -3.91
CA PRO A 367 14.68 -30.40 -3.09
C PRO A 367 14.90 -29.88 -1.67
N ASN A 368 14.82 -30.81 -0.71
CA ASN A 368 15.13 -30.70 0.71
C ASN A 368 14.03 -30.11 1.63
N PHE A 369 13.38 -30.99 2.38
CA PHE A 369 13.19 -30.72 3.81
C PHE A 369 14.58 -30.58 4.49
N PRO A 370 14.74 -29.69 5.49
CA PRO A 370 16.05 -29.40 6.05
C PRO A 370 16.57 -30.55 6.95
N VAL A 371 17.56 -31.27 6.45
CA VAL A 371 18.63 -31.79 7.33
C VAL A 371 19.29 -30.56 7.98
N PRO A 372 19.62 -30.56 9.29
CA PRO A 372 20.26 -29.43 9.96
C PRO A 372 21.70 -29.22 9.49
N VAL A 373 21.88 -28.62 8.32
CA VAL A 373 23.18 -28.20 7.78
C VAL A 373 23.60 -26.92 8.49
N ASN A 374 24.70 -27.01 9.23
CA ASN A 374 25.27 -25.90 9.97
C ASN A 374 25.94 -24.90 8.99
N GLU A 375 25.18 -23.91 8.48
CA GLU A 375 25.66 -22.86 7.54
C GLU A 375 26.67 -21.86 8.14
N SER A 376 27.54 -22.30 9.05
CA SER A 376 28.84 -21.67 9.21
C SER A 376 29.66 -21.90 7.93
N GLN A 377 30.08 -20.82 7.27
CA GLN A 377 30.96 -20.78 6.09
C GLN A 377 30.34 -21.00 4.69
N SER A 378 29.41 -20.12 4.27
CA SER A 378 29.42 -19.66 2.87
C SER A 378 30.23 -18.35 2.77
N ARG A 379 31.45 -18.42 2.22
CA ARG A 379 32.27 -17.21 1.99
C ARG A 379 31.64 -16.36 0.89
N ALA A 380 31.53 -15.05 1.12
CA ALA A 380 31.11 -14.09 0.12
C ALA A 380 32.10 -14.05 -1.06
N ASN A 381 31.77 -14.77 -2.13
CA ASN A 381 32.49 -14.76 -3.41
C ASN A 381 31.55 -15.11 -4.58
N GLY A 382 30.41 -14.40 -4.65
CA GLY A 382 29.59 -14.32 -5.85
C GLY A 382 29.82 -12.97 -6.52
N THR A 383 30.09 -12.95 -7.82
CA THR A 383 30.23 -11.71 -8.60
C THR A 383 28.86 -11.08 -8.85
N ASP A 384 28.40 -10.25 -7.93
CA ASP A 384 27.17 -9.47 -8.08
C ASP A 384 27.26 -8.55 -9.32
N SER A 385 26.39 -8.78 -10.31
CA SER A 385 26.16 -7.82 -11.39
C SER A 385 25.45 -6.58 -10.84
N ASP A 386 25.92 -5.40 -11.23
CA ASP A 386 25.63 -4.12 -10.57
C ASP A 386 24.26 -3.52 -10.97
N HIS A 387 23.19 -4.30 -10.77
CA HIS A 387 21.80 -3.87 -10.91
C HIS A 387 21.32 -3.20 -9.62
N SER A 388 21.43 -1.87 -9.59
CA SER A 388 20.68 -1.02 -8.66
C SER A 388 19.27 -0.87 -9.21
N SER A 389 18.24 -1.25 -8.45
CA SER A 389 16.89 -0.81 -8.80
C SER A 389 16.82 0.71 -8.70
N LEU A 390 16.37 1.32 -9.79
CA LEU A 390 15.56 2.52 -9.70
C LEU A 390 14.18 1.98 -9.36
N ASP A 391 13.73 2.28 -8.15
CA ASP A 391 12.36 2.02 -7.74
C ASP A 391 11.56 3.23 -8.24
N ASP A 392 11.17 3.20 -9.52
CA ASP A 392 10.27 4.19 -10.10
C ASP A 392 8.83 3.72 -9.76
N ASP A 393 8.13 4.46 -8.89
CA ASP A 393 6.93 3.99 -8.17
C ASP A 393 5.59 4.34 -8.90
N ASP A 394 5.59 4.30 -10.24
CA ASP A 394 4.41 4.52 -11.09
C ASP A 394 3.92 3.23 -11.78
N ASP A 395 3.10 2.42 -11.10
CA ASP A 395 2.13 1.55 -11.78
C ASP A 395 0.75 1.71 -11.09
N ILE A 396 -0.16 2.42 -11.76
CA ILE A 396 -1.56 2.50 -11.38
C ILE A 396 -2.30 1.23 -11.81
N ASP A 397 -3.31 0.87 -11.02
CA ASP A 397 -4.27 -0.22 -11.21
C ASP A 397 -3.80 -1.69 -11.08
N SER A 398 -4.81 -2.58 -11.06
CA SER A 398 -4.74 -4.05 -10.90
C SER A 398 -3.95 -4.59 -9.69
N ASP A 399 -4.68 -5.13 -8.71
CA ASP A 399 -4.13 -5.88 -7.57
C ASP A 399 -3.48 -7.24 -7.96
N ASP A 400 -3.38 -7.56 -9.27
CA ASP A 400 -2.77 -8.78 -9.82
C ASP A 400 -1.63 -8.54 -10.85
N GLU A 401 -1.45 -7.34 -11.43
CA GLU A 401 -0.56 -7.11 -12.62
C GLU A 401 0.93 -7.48 -12.41
N ARG A 402 1.39 -7.56 -11.16
CA ARG A 402 2.80 -7.89 -10.84
C ARG A 402 3.07 -9.36 -10.52
N PHE A 403 2.09 -10.27 -10.71
CA PHE A 403 2.29 -11.74 -10.66
C PHE A 403 2.71 -12.32 -12.03
N ARG A 404 3.82 -11.81 -12.58
CA ARG A 404 4.45 -12.35 -13.81
C ARG A 404 5.28 -13.62 -13.51
N THR A 405 4.62 -14.65 -12.97
CA THR A 405 5.26 -15.90 -12.51
C THR A 405 4.41 -17.16 -12.76
N ASP A 406 3.69 -17.19 -13.88
CA ASP A 406 3.59 -18.41 -14.69
C ASP A 406 4.49 -18.14 -15.93
N GLN A 407 5.39 -19.06 -16.29
CA GLN A 407 6.28 -18.90 -17.45
C GLN A 407 5.66 -19.53 -18.71
N ASP A 408 4.79 -18.78 -19.39
CA ASP A 408 4.40 -19.11 -20.76
C ASP A 408 5.58 -18.78 -21.71
N GLU A 409 6.23 -19.82 -22.24
CA GLU A 409 7.21 -19.72 -23.33
C GLU A 409 6.56 -19.08 -24.59
N PRO A 410 7.24 -18.16 -25.29
CA PRO A 410 6.68 -17.48 -26.46
C PRO A 410 6.69 -18.41 -27.69
N TYR A 411 5.62 -19.18 -27.87
CA TYR A 411 5.30 -19.81 -29.15
C TYR A 411 4.91 -18.74 -30.17
N ASP A 412 5.83 -18.47 -31.12
CA ASP A 412 5.67 -17.53 -32.23
C ASP A 412 4.86 -18.17 -33.38
N ASP A 413 3.59 -18.44 -33.11
CA ASP A 413 2.59 -18.89 -34.08
C ASP A 413 1.32 -18.03 -33.97
N GLN A 414 0.51 -17.99 -35.03
CA GLN A 414 -0.60 -17.03 -35.10
C GLN A 414 -1.73 -17.33 -34.09
N PRO A 415 -2.43 -16.29 -33.58
CA PRO A 415 -3.39 -16.44 -32.49
C PRO A 415 -4.71 -17.08 -32.95
N GLU A 416 -4.69 -18.39 -33.17
CA GLU A 416 -5.88 -19.21 -32.95
C GLU A 416 -6.31 -19.08 -31.48
N GLY A 417 -7.63 -19.03 -31.25
CA GLY A 417 -8.16 -18.87 -29.90
C GLY A 417 -7.76 -20.05 -28.99
N PRO A 418 -7.65 -19.85 -27.66
CA PRO A 418 -7.14 -20.87 -26.75
C PRO A 418 -7.89 -22.19 -26.93
N GLU A 419 -7.13 -23.27 -27.20
CA GLU A 419 -7.68 -24.57 -27.59
C GLU A 419 -8.88 -24.95 -26.69
N PRO A 420 -10.02 -25.36 -27.28
CA PRO A 420 -11.21 -25.66 -26.51
C PRO A 420 -10.89 -26.70 -25.43
N ALA A 421 -11.20 -26.34 -24.17
CA ALA A 421 -11.19 -27.29 -23.07
C ALA A 421 -11.99 -28.55 -23.45
N GLU A 422 -11.61 -29.71 -22.92
CA GLU A 422 -12.36 -30.97 -23.12
C GLU A 422 -13.86 -30.71 -22.99
N LYS A 423 -14.56 -30.79 -24.13
CA LYS A 423 -15.98 -30.44 -24.21
C LYS A 423 -16.76 -31.56 -23.54
N ARG A 424 -17.03 -31.39 -22.25
CA ARG A 424 -17.92 -32.25 -21.46
C ARG A 424 -19.15 -32.56 -22.30
N THR A 425 -19.36 -33.84 -22.55
CA THR A 425 -20.47 -34.32 -23.37
C THR A 425 -21.80 -34.07 -22.64
N PRO A 426 -22.94 -34.06 -23.36
CA PRO A 426 -24.25 -34.10 -22.71
C PRO A 426 -24.37 -35.25 -21.70
N GLU A 427 -23.71 -36.38 -21.98
CA GLU A 427 -23.59 -37.55 -21.10
C GLU A 427 -22.90 -37.19 -19.77
N ASP A 428 -21.75 -36.51 -19.83
CA ASP A 428 -21.01 -36.02 -18.64
C ASP A 428 -21.82 -34.99 -17.83
N LEU A 429 -22.69 -34.22 -18.50
CA LEU A 429 -23.49 -33.19 -17.86
C LEU A 429 -24.76 -33.74 -17.21
N ARG A 430 -25.30 -34.88 -17.65
CA ARG A 430 -26.48 -35.50 -16.99
C ARG A 430 -26.27 -35.82 -15.51
N MET A 431 -25.03 -35.97 -15.03
CA MET A 431 -24.77 -36.13 -13.58
C MET A 431 -25.25 -34.93 -12.74
N TYR A 432 -25.42 -33.73 -13.32
CA TYR A 432 -25.84 -32.54 -12.60
C TYR A 432 -27.36 -32.40 -12.49
N GLU A 433 -28.13 -33.24 -13.19
CA GLU A 433 -29.60 -33.25 -13.17
C GLU A 433 -30.19 -33.42 -11.76
N THR A 434 -29.52 -34.24 -10.92
CA THR A 434 -29.88 -34.42 -9.50
C THR A 434 -29.80 -33.14 -8.66
N PHE A 435 -29.12 -32.10 -9.14
CA PHE A 435 -29.07 -30.80 -8.49
C PHE A 435 -30.16 -29.84 -8.95
N PHE A 436 -31.03 -30.21 -9.89
CA PHE A 436 -32.15 -29.36 -10.34
C PHE A 436 -33.52 -30.04 -10.17
N PRO A 437 -33.87 -30.55 -8.97
CA PRO A 437 -35.19 -31.14 -8.72
C PRO A 437 -36.33 -30.18 -9.06
N GLU A 438 -36.13 -28.87 -8.91
CA GLU A 438 -37.08 -27.82 -9.32
C GLU A 438 -37.50 -27.87 -10.80
N LEU A 439 -36.74 -28.53 -11.68
CA LEU A 439 -37.09 -28.71 -13.09
C LEU A 439 -37.93 -29.98 -13.35
N HIS A 440 -37.79 -31.00 -12.49
CA HIS A 440 -38.17 -32.40 -12.81
C HIS A 440 -39.14 -33.04 -11.82
N GLU A 441 -39.33 -32.50 -10.62
CA GLU A 441 -40.26 -33.05 -9.63
C GLU A 441 -41.72 -33.01 -10.16
N GLU A 442 -42.31 -34.17 -10.41
CA GLU A 442 -43.72 -34.32 -10.84
C GLU A 442 -44.72 -34.07 -9.69
N SER A 443 -44.27 -34.16 -8.44
CA SER A 443 -45.01 -33.75 -7.26
C SER A 443 -44.05 -33.24 -6.19
N ILE A 444 -44.46 -32.20 -5.45
CA ILE A 444 -43.69 -31.67 -4.32
C ILE A 444 -43.87 -32.64 -3.14
N PRO A 445 -42.81 -33.10 -2.46
CA PRO A 445 -42.94 -33.93 -1.27
C PRO A 445 -43.77 -33.21 -0.20
N SER A 446 -44.92 -33.78 0.18
CA SER A 446 -45.74 -33.24 1.26
C SER A 446 -44.97 -33.35 2.59
N VAL A 447 -44.92 -32.25 3.34
CA VAL A 447 -44.27 -32.25 4.66
C VAL A 447 -45.14 -33.04 5.63
N CYS A 448 -44.78 -34.28 5.94
CA CYS A 448 -45.43 -35.07 6.97
C CYS A 448 -45.31 -34.37 8.33
N LEU A 449 -46.41 -33.78 8.79
CA LEU A 449 -46.51 -33.02 10.04
C LEU A 449 -46.64 -33.91 11.29
N ASP A 450 -45.78 -34.92 11.40
CA ASP A 450 -45.58 -35.65 12.66
C ASP A 450 -44.71 -34.83 13.63
N ARG A 451 -45.30 -33.78 14.20
CA ARG A 451 -44.81 -33.10 15.40
C ARG A 451 -45.87 -33.17 16.52
N PRO A 452 -45.50 -33.57 17.76
CA PRO A 452 -46.45 -33.65 18.86
C PRO A 452 -47.11 -32.30 19.17
N VAL A 453 -48.45 -32.26 19.16
CA VAL A 453 -49.23 -31.05 19.47
C VAL A 453 -49.21 -30.79 20.98
N ILE A 454 -48.24 -30.00 21.45
CA ILE A 454 -48.26 -29.43 22.80
C ILE A 454 -49.37 -28.36 22.84
N ARG A 455 -50.56 -28.78 23.26
CA ARG A 455 -51.69 -27.87 23.51
C ARG A 455 -51.33 -26.86 24.61
N ARG A 456 -51.10 -25.59 24.25
CA ARG A 456 -51.15 -24.49 25.22
C ARG A 456 -52.57 -24.36 25.74
N SER A 457 -52.81 -24.84 26.96
CA SER A 457 -54.06 -24.55 27.68
C SER A 457 -54.06 -23.08 28.11
N VAL A 458 -55.17 -22.39 27.88
CA VAL A 458 -55.38 -21.02 28.34
C VAL A 458 -56.18 -21.08 29.64
N SER A 459 -55.52 -20.76 30.75
CA SER A 459 -56.17 -20.50 32.04
C SER A 459 -55.63 -19.18 32.59
N GLY A 460 -56.37 -18.09 32.39
CA GLY A 460 -56.01 -16.79 32.94
C GLY A 460 -56.35 -16.71 34.44
N PHE A 461 -55.50 -16.04 35.21
CA PHE A 461 -55.87 -15.47 36.51
C PHE A 461 -55.22 -14.09 36.68
N LEU A 462 -55.87 -13.23 37.46
CA LEU A 462 -55.59 -11.80 37.49
C LEU A 462 -54.54 -11.40 38.54
N THR A 463 -53.70 -10.43 38.15
CA THR A 463 -53.12 -9.36 38.98
C THR A 463 -52.54 -9.68 40.36
N SER A 464 -51.21 -9.60 40.48
CA SER A 464 -50.58 -8.78 41.52
C SER A 464 -49.20 -8.27 41.06
N ARG A 465 -48.69 -7.20 41.67
CA ARG A 465 -47.38 -6.59 41.34
C ARG A 465 -46.31 -7.04 42.34
N SER A 466 -45.16 -7.47 41.85
CA SER A 466 -43.83 -7.13 42.40
C SER A 466 -42.73 -7.63 41.45
N SER A 467 -41.56 -7.01 41.52
CA SER A 467 -40.41 -7.30 40.66
C SER A 467 -39.46 -8.29 41.33
N GLU A 468 -39.11 -9.38 40.67
CA GLU A 468 -37.97 -10.22 41.06
C GLU A 468 -36.78 -9.98 40.13
N LEU A 469 -35.61 -9.69 40.72
CA LEU A 469 -34.33 -9.62 40.03
C LEU A 469 -33.41 -10.70 40.60
N TYR A 470 -33.55 -11.94 40.12
CA TYR A 470 -32.55 -12.98 40.34
C TYR A 470 -31.47 -12.89 39.24
N GLY A 471 -30.19 -13.08 39.52
CA GLY A 471 -29.58 -13.56 40.77
C GLY A 471 -28.74 -14.80 40.52
N MET A 472 -27.72 -14.68 39.66
CA MET A 472 -26.78 -15.76 39.37
C MET A 472 -26.19 -16.33 40.68
N LYS A 473 -26.38 -17.63 40.90
CA LYS A 473 -25.71 -18.35 41.98
C LYS A 473 -24.70 -19.33 41.41
N HIS A 474 -23.49 -19.27 41.94
CA HIS A 474 -22.47 -20.29 41.76
C HIS A 474 -23.02 -21.67 42.16
N VAL A 475 -22.61 -22.70 41.41
CA VAL A 475 -22.42 -24.04 41.96
C VAL A 475 -20.94 -24.36 41.76
N ALA A 476 -20.24 -24.59 42.87
CA ALA A 476 -18.82 -24.93 42.84
C ALA A 476 -18.62 -26.41 42.44
N SER A 477 -17.41 -26.73 42.02
CA SER A 477 -16.97 -28.11 41.82
C SER A 477 -16.93 -28.88 43.15
N ASP A 478 -17.38 -30.13 43.13
CA ASP A 478 -16.92 -31.14 44.09
C ASP A 478 -16.63 -32.45 43.34
N ALA A 479 -15.76 -33.29 43.92
CA ALA A 479 -15.16 -34.44 43.24
C ALA A 479 -15.70 -35.80 43.72
N THR A 480 -15.13 -36.89 43.18
CA THR A 480 -15.52 -38.31 43.36
C THR A 480 -16.73 -38.73 42.50
N LEU A 481 -16.88 -39.99 42.06
CA LEU A 481 -16.20 -41.24 42.48
C LEU A 481 -15.91 -42.18 41.29
N TYR A 482 -15.12 -43.22 41.53
CA TYR A 482 -14.77 -44.30 40.59
C TYR A 482 -15.88 -45.37 40.47
N ASP A 483 -15.75 -46.22 39.44
CA ASP A 483 -16.39 -47.53 39.23
C ASP A 483 -17.94 -47.64 39.19
N LEU A 484 -18.46 -48.17 38.06
CA LEU A 484 -19.04 -49.53 38.03
C LEU A 484 -19.21 -50.08 36.59
N HIS A 485 -18.95 -51.39 36.38
CA HIS A 485 -19.53 -52.34 35.39
C HIS A 485 -19.87 -51.85 33.95
N LYS A 486 -19.38 -52.42 32.84
CA LYS A 486 -18.92 -53.78 32.46
C LYS A 486 -20.03 -54.86 32.43
N ARG A 487 -20.16 -55.57 31.29
CA ARG A 487 -21.32 -56.37 30.77
C ARG A 487 -22.36 -55.44 30.09
N SER A 488 -22.95 -55.76 28.94
CA SER A 488 -22.91 -56.94 28.03
C SER A 488 -22.62 -56.50 26.57
N GLY A 489 -22.27 -57.37 25.61
CA GLY A 489 -22.04 -58.81 25.69
C GLY A 489 -23.07 -59.70 24.96
N ARG A 490 -23.25 -59.49 23.65
CA ARG A 490 -23.79 -60.38 22.59
C ARG A 490 -24.13 -59.54 21.33
N GLU A 491 -24.21 -60.04 20.09
CA GLU A 491 -23.47 -61.04 19.28
C GLU A 491 -24.27 -61.26 17.96
N PHE A 492 -23.68 -61.92 16.95
CA PHE A 492 -24.25 -62.26 15.63
C PHE A 492 -24.55 -61.05 14.69
N SER A 493 -23.91 -60.80 13.54
CA SER A 493 -23.49 -61.62 12.36
C SER A 493 -24.57 -61.66 11.24
N THR A 494 -24.33 -61.98 9.95
CA THR A 494 -23.13 -62.44 9.19
C THR A 494 -23.39 -62.33 7.66
N LEU A 495 -22.33 -62.45 6.84
CA LEU A 495 -22.31 -63.01 5.46
C LEU A 495 -23.07 -62.24 4.35
N CYS A 496 -22.74 -62.35 3.05
CA CYS A 496 -21.57 -62.97 2.37
C CYS A 496 -20.75 -61.84 1.67
N ASP A 497 -19.44 -61.90 1.39
CA ASP A 497 -18.55 -62.96 0.86
C ASP A 497 -18.78 -63.37 -0.61
N LEU A 498 -17.75 -63.18 -1.43
CA LEU A 498 -17.42 -64.04 -2.57
C LEU A 498 -15.90 -63.94 -2.86
N GLU A 499 -15.18 -65.05 -2.68
CA GLU A 499 -13.73 -65.15 -2.92
C GLU A 499 -13.36 -65.13 -4.42
N LEU A 500 -12.06 -65.02 -4.74
CA LEU A 500 -11.25 -65.99 -5.53
C LEU A 500 -9.85 -65.38 -5.82
N LYS A 501 -8.71 -66.10 -5.86
CA LYS A 501 -8.17 -67.24 -5.10
C LYS A 501 -6.67 -67.39 -5.44
N GLY A 502 -5.85 -67.95 -4.53
CA GLY A 502 -4.44 -68.31 -4.81
C GLY A 502 -3.48 -67.87 -3.70
N LYS A 503 -3.32 -68.66 -2.63
CA LYS A 503 -2.26 -69.68 -2.44
C LYS A 503 -0.85 -69.06 -2.29
N VAL A 504 -0.32 -68.90 -1.08
CA VAL A 504 0.14 -69.93 -0.08
C VAL A 504 1.53 -70.48 -0.41
N ASP A 505 2.49 -70.19 0.49
CA ASP A 505 3.24 -71.25 1.17
C ASP A 505 3.59 -70.83 2.63
N GLU A 506 4.07 -71.76 3.46
CA GLU A 506 3.77 -71.75 4.91
C GLU A 506 4.96 -72.16 5.85
N LYS A 507 4.76 -71.91 7.16
CA LYS A 507 5.43 -72.50 8.36
C LYS A 507 6.75 -71.90 8.92
N SER A 508 6.55 -71.04 9.94
CA SER A 508 6.88 -71.28 11.38
C SER A 508 8.28 -71.76 11.86
N VAL A 509 8.77 -71.17 12.98
CA VAL A 509 9.01 -71.82 14.31
C VAL A 509 9.78 -70.87 15.27
N SER A 510 9.48 -70.91 16.59
CA SER A 510 10.16 -70.35 17.81
C SER A 510 10.95 -69.03 17.74
N ALA A 511 10.75 -68.01 18.58
CA ALA A 511 10.71 -67.94 20.06
C ALA A 511 12.07 -68.06 20.80
N ILE A 512 12.18 -67.32 21.91
CA ILE A 512 13.25 -67.30 22.95
C ILE A 512 14.45 -66.35 22.75
N ASN A 513 14.30 -65.18 23.37
CA ASN A 513 15.30 -64.21 23.85
C ASN A 513 16.26 -64.81 24.92
N LEU A 514 17.52 -64.34 24.98
CA LEU A 514 18.49 -64.39 26.11
C LEU A 514 19.68 -63.48 25.68
N LYS A 515 20.27 -62.51 26.43
CA LYS A 515 20.37 -62.16 27.88
C LYS A 515 20.68 -60.65 28.03
N THR A 516 20.56 -59.94 29.16
CA THR A 516 19.64 -59.90 30.34
C THR A 516 20.14 -58.82 31.32
N GLY A 517 19.25 -58.16 32.08
CA GLY A 517 19.62 -57.31 33.24
C GLY A 517 19.43 -55.80 33.00
N SER A 518 18.23 -55.21 33.02
CA SER A 518 17.22 -55.06 34.11
C SER A 518 17.21 -53.63 34.67
N SER A 519 16.09 -53.22 35.28
CA SER A 519 15.69 -51.82 35.54
C SER A 519 15.87 -51.38 37.02
N VAL A 520 15.71 -50.07 37.31
CA VAL A 520 14.65 -49.52 38.19
C VAL A 520 14.79 -47.99 38.45
N ILE A 521 13.61 -47.36 38.55
CA ILE A 521 13.18 -46.02 38.99
C ILE A 521 13.90 -45.42 40.24
N SER A 522 14.11 -44.09 40.34
CA SER A 522 13.55 -43.20 41.42
C SER A 522 14.00 -41.72 41.36
N LEU A 523 13.47 -40.91 42.30
CA LEU A 523 13.58 -39.45 42.49
C LEU A 523 14.72 -39.00 43.45
N ASP A 524 14.82 -37.67 43.59
CA ASP A 524 15.23 -36.87 44.77
C ASP A 524 16.71 -36.50 45.07
N LEU A 525 17.00 -35.21 44.82
CA LEU A 525 17.36 -34.15 45.79
C LEU A 525 18.46 -34.33 46.86
N ILE A 526 19.24 -33.25 47.05
CA ILE A 526 20.16 -32.90 48.16
C ILE A 526 21.53 -33.65 48.15
N GLY A 527 22.64 -32.99 48.52
CA GLY A 527 23.90 -33.74 48.78
C GLY A 527 25.28 -33.07 48.76
N ILE A 528 25.39 -31.79 49.14
CA ILE A 528 26.62 -31.05 49.56
C ILE A 528 27.89 -31.87 49.93
N ARG A 529 29.08 -31.43 49.41
CA ARG A 529 30.49 -31.53 49.93
C ARG A 529 31.44 -32.72 49.60
N GLN A 530 32.52 -32.35 48.88
CA GLN A 530 33.96 -32.42 49.24
C GLN A 530 34.81 -33.72 49.21
N GLN A 531 36.02 -33.54 48.65
CA GLN A 531 37.31 -34.22 48.95
C GLN A 531 37.44 -35.73 48.57
N GLN A 532 38.61 -36.29 48.26
CA GLN A 532 39.94 -35.78 47.86
C GLN A 532 40.73 -36.93 47.17
N HIS A 533 41.55 -36.64 46.15
CA HIS A 533 43.01 -36.96 46.10
C HIS A 533 43.63 -36.86 44.70
N GLN A 534 44.81 -36.21 44.65
CA GLN A 534 45.92 -36.51 43.73
C GLN A 534 47.14 -36.87 44.60
N PRO A 535 48.25 -37.35 44.00
CA PRO A 535 49.45 -36.48 44.00
C PRO A 535 50.40 -36.61 42.79
N GLY A 536 51.16 -35.53 42.51
CA GLY A 536 52.42 -35.53 41.75
C GLY A 536 52.40 -34.78 40.40
N GLY A 537 53.30 -33.82 40.12
CA GLY A 537 54.28 -33.16 41.00
C GLY A 537 55.28 -32.22 40.29
N GLN A 538 55.89 -31.30 41.07
CA GLN A 538 57.06 -30.42 40.78
C GLN A 538 56.82 -29.28 39.74
N ASN A 539 56.99 -27.96 39.98
CA ASN A 539 57.93 -27.05 40.71
C ASN A 539 59.12 -26.52 39.85
N PRO A 540 59.73 -25.32 40.14
CA PRO A 540 59.57 -24.43 41.31
C PRO A 540 59.44 -22.88 41.07
N SER A 541 59.24 -22.12 42.17
CA SER A 541 59.70 -20.72 42.47
C SER A 541 59.12 -19.51 41.67
N THR A 542 58.87 -18.28 42.19
CA THR A 542 58.94 -17.56 43.52
C THR A 542 58.24 -16.17 43.38
N SER A 543 57.93 -15.30 44.38
CA SER A 543 57.92 -15.31 45.87
C SER A 543 57.13 -14.11 46.49
N THR A 544 56.13 -14.39 47.33
CA THR A 544 55.75 -13.76 48.64
C THR A 544 55.86 -12.25 49.01
N ARG A 545 54.87 -11.80 49.84
CA ARG A 545 54.88 -10.72 50.89
C ARG A 545 54.88 -9.25 50.41
N ARG A 546 54.30 -8.23 51.08
CA ARG A 546 54.02 -7.96 52.52
C ARG A 546 52.98 -6.80 52.69
N SER A 547 52.88 -6.19 53.87
CA SER A 547 51.90 -5.15 54.26
C SER A 547 52.51 -3.96 55.03
N LEU A 548 51.69 -2.90 55.25
CA LEU A 548 51.84 -1.73 56.14
C LEU A 548 52.62 -0.48 55.64
N LEU A 549 51.86 0.62 55.39
CA LEU A 549 51.86 1.96 56.03
C LEU A 549 53.19 2.65 56.45
N PRO A 550 53.26 4.01 56.60
CA PRO A 550 52.19 5.03 56.75
C PRO A 550 52.31 6.19 55.70
N ALA A 551 51.92 7.47 55.84
CA ALA A 551 51.33 8.33 56.90
C ALA A 551 50.59 9.58 56.33
N ALA A 552 49.72 10.21 57.17
CA ALA A 552 49.27 11.63 57.22
C ALA A 552 48.81 12.40 55.93
N ALA A 553 47.82 13.31 55.94
CA ALA A 553 47.05 13.97 57.02
C ALA A 553 45.52 13.96 56.69
N ARG A 554 44.57 13.82 57.63
CA ARG A 554 43.95 14.89 58.48
C ARG A 554 43.63 16.19 57.70
N ALA A 555 42.42 16.75 57.68
CA ALA A 555 41.07 16.39 58.18
C ALA A 555 40.02 17.29 57.44
N SER A 556 38.68 17.31 57.61
CA SER A 556 37.75 16.92 58.70
C SER A 556 36.35 16.50 58.15
N LYS A 557 35.24 16.78 58.87
CA LYS A 557 33.81 16.64 58.45
C LYS A 557 33.02 17.92 58.79
N GLN A 558 31.86 18.15 58.13
CA GLN A 558 30.60 18.87 58.54
C GLN A 558 30.02 19.76 57.41
N ARG A 559 28.73 20.15 57.32
CA ARG A 559 27.40 19.61 57.79
C ARG A 559 26.27 20.34 56.98
N ARG A 560 24.98 19.96 57.13
CA ARG A 560 23.81 20.44 56.33
C ARG A 560 23.27 21.85 56.70
N ARG A 561 22.88 22.66 55.69
CA ARG A 561 21.75 23.67 55.62
C ARG A 561 21.70 24.79 56.71
N PRO A 562 20.74 25.75 56.69
CA PRO A 562 20.23 26.66 55.61
C PRO A 562 20.13 28.16 56.08
N SER A 563 19.73 29.13 55.23
CA SER A 563 18.95 30.34 55.66
C SER A 563 18.51 31.32 54.54
N GLN A 564 17.55 32.19 54.90
CA GLN A 564 16.70 33.10 54.12
C GLN A 564 17.31 34.44 53.59
N SER A 565 16.43 35.16 52.88
CA SER A 565 16.44 36.48 52.19
C SER A 565 16.54 37.79 53.01
N SER A 566 17.01 38.87 52.35
CA SER A 566 16.62 40.30 52.54
C SER A 566 17.26 41.17 51.42
N GLN A 567 16.56 41.86 50.49
CA GLN A 567 15.71 43.09 50.55
C GLN A 567 16.43 44.39 50.07
N GLN A 568 15.63 45.41 49.65
CA GLN A 568 15.95 46.82 49.29
C GLN A 568 16.51 47.14 47.89
N LEU A 569 16.25 48.31 47.24
CA LEU A 569 15.05 49.19 47.13
C LEU A 569 15.26 50.35 46.11
N SER A 570 14.19 51.07 45.73
CA SER A 570 14.14 52.43 45.09
C SER A 570 14.47 52.48 43.56
N ARG A 571 13.67 53.07 42.63
CA ARG A 571 13.11 54.44 42.36
C ARG A 571 13.99 55.27 41.39
N ASP A 572 13.53 56.23 40.56
CA ASP A 572 12.18 56.76 40.21
C ASP A 572 12.20 57.50 38.82
N GLY A 573 11.03 57.91 38.29
CA GLY A 573 10.88 58.92 37.20
C GLY A 573 10.49 58.39 35.79
N ARG A 574 9.32 58.69 35.18
CA ARG A 574 8.67 59.96 34.71
C ARG A 574 9.27 60.49 33.37
N ARG A 575 8.50 60.99 32.37
CA ARG A 575 7.20 61.71 32.43
C ARG A 575 6.41 61.77 31.07
N ASN A 576 5.08 61.58 31.14
CA ASN A 576 3.91 62.15 30.40
C ASN A 576 3.89 62.48 28.87
N GLY A 577 2.74 62.21 28.22
CA GLY A 577 2.32 62.82 26.93
C GLY A 577 0.93 62.39 26.37
N ASN A 578 -0.15 63.09 26.74
CA ASN A 578 -1.58 63.07 26.30
C ASN A 578 -1.90 62.82 24.79
N SER A 579 -3.12 62.42 24.33
CA SER A 579 -4.39 61.96 24.98
C SER A 579 -5.51 61.56 23.96
N SER A 580 -6.60 60.91 24.45
CA SER A 580 -7.97 60.82 23.84
C SER A 580 -8.20 59.86 22.65
N ARG A 581 -9.28 59.06 22.52
CA ARG A 581 -10.52 58.74 23.31
C ARG A 581 -10.78 57.21 23.19
N ARG A 582 -10.96 56.45 24.29
CA ARG A 582 -12.23 55.95 24.91
C ARG A 582 -13.12 55.01 24.05
N LEU A 583 -13.75 53.93 24.53
CA LEU A 583 -13.73 52.99 25.71
C LEU A 583 -14.84 51.92 25.40
N SER A 584 -15.20 50.82 26.10
CA SER A 584 -14.84 50.04 27.32
C SER A 584 -15.66 48.71 27.29
N GLY A 585 -15.40 47.60 28.00
CA GLY A 585 -14.29 47.22 28.90
C GLY A 585 -14.66 46.05 29.87
N THR A 586 -13.65 45.43 30.51
CA THR A 586 -13.68 44.47 31.67
C THR A 586 -14.33 43.06 31.49
N ARG A 587 -13.91 41.98 32.21
CA ARG A 587 -12.64 41.57 32.89
C ARG A 587 -12.76 40.10 33.39
N ALA A 588 -11.62 39.45 33.72
CA ALA A 588 -11.38 38.22 34.51
C ALA A 588 -11.12 36.94 33.66
N GLU A 589 -10.22 35.99 33.96
CA GLU A 589 -9.64 35.46 35.24
C GLU A 589 -10.67 34.56 35.99
N ASP A 590 -10.39 33.36 36.53
CA ASP A 590 -9.12 32.62 36.78
C ASP A 590 -9.35 31.10 37.07
N SER A 591 -8.24 30.32 37.04
CA SER A 591 -7.89 29.22 37.96
C SER A 591 -8.59 27.84 38.01
N SER A 592 -7.83 26.88 38.56
CA SER A 592 -8.23 25.52 38.96
C SER A 592 -7.70 25.22 40.38
N VAL A 593 -8.42 24.44 41.21
CA VAL A 593 -8.07 24.14 42.62
C VAL A 593 -8.48 22.71 43.01
N LEU A 594 -7.71 22.09 43.91
CA LEU A 594 -7.95 20.76 44.52
C LEU A 594 -8.44 20.89 45.98
N MET A 595 -9.27 19.96 46.45
CA MET A 595 -9.04 19.08 47.64
C MET A 595 -10.32 18.59 48.36
N GLU A 596 -10.29 17.31 48.74
CA GLU A 596 -10.90 16.59 49.87
C GLU A 596 -12.22 17.05 50.56
N GLY A 597 -13.17 16.10 50.68
CA GLY A 597 -13.77 15.79 51.99
C GLY A 597 -15.31 15.64 52.10
N GLY A 598 -15.78 14.48 52.58
CA GLY A 598 -16.96 14.41 53.47
C GLY A 598 -18.23 13.69 52.97
N ASN A 599 -18.53 12.55 53.63
CA ASN A 599 -19.82 11.85 53.80
C ASN A 599 -21.15 12.50 53.31
N GLY A 600 -21.95 11.70 52.60
CA GLY A 600 -23.16 11.12 53.24
C GLY A 600 -24.56 11.48 52.70
N SER A 601 -25.47 10.51 52.84
CA SER A 601 -26.95 10.61 52.81
C SER A 601 -27.68 11.05 51.52
N SER A 602 -28.32 10.04 50.91
CA SER A 602 -29.60 10.06 50.18
C SER A 602 -30.60 11.17 50.55
N ILE A 603 -31.39 11.66 49.57
CA ILE A 603 -32.89 11.58 49.54
C ILE A 603 -33.50 12.15 48.23
N THR A 604 -34.46 11.40 47.67
CA THR A 604 -35.52 11.65 46.65
C THR A 604 -35.50 12.81 45.63
N PHE A 605 -35.97 12.49 44.41
CA PHE A 605 -36.59 13.40 43.43
C PHE A 605 -37.77 14.23 44.00
N PRO A 606 -38.15 15.31 43.29
CA PRO A 606 -39.55 15.44 42.87
C PRO A 606 -39.72 15.70 41.36
N SER A 607 -40.80 15.18 40.78
CA SER A 607 -41.29 15.52 39.43
C SER A 607 -42.28 16.67 39.51
N ILE A 608 -42.28 17.59 38.54
CA ILE A 608 -43.38 18.52 38.24
C ILE A 608 -43.55 18.63 36.71
N GLU A 609 -44.79 18.66 36.25
CA GLU A 609 -45.21 18.70 34.84
C GLU A 609 -45.31 20.15 34.32
N PHE A 610 -45.38 20.35 33.00
CA PHE A 610 -46.08 21.50 32.39
C PHE A 610 -46.57 21.22 30.96
N GLU A 611 -47.89 21.05 30.86
CA GLU A 611 -48.90 21.41 29.82
C GLU A 611 -48.61 21.43 28.29
N GLU A 612 -49.70 21.32 27.52
CA GLU A 612 -49.76 21.05 26.07
C GLU A 612 -50.03 22.30 25.19
N GLY A 613 -49.85 22.14 23.87
CA GLY A 613 -50.31 23.07 22.81
C GLY A 613 -49.17 23.63 21.94
N ASP A 614 -49.17 23.54 20.61
CA ASP A 614 -50.29 23.33 19.66
C ASP A 614 -49.86 22.57 18.38
N GLN A 615 -50.79 22.23 17.48
CA GLN A 615 -50.61 21.26 16.39
C GLN A 615 -50.07 21.84 15.06
N ALA A 616 -49.20 21.08 14.36
CA ALA A 616 -48.88 21.29 12.94
C ALA A 616 -48.46 20.01 12.19
N ALA A 617 -49.45 19.32 11.61
CA ALA A 617 -49.39 18.36 10.49
C ALA A 617 -48.08 17.57 10.23
N SER A 618 -48.02 16.33 10.73
CA SER A 618 -47.11 15.29 10.21
C SER A 618 -47.62 14.67 8.90
N LEU A 619 -46.75 14.57 7.88
CA LEU A 619 -46.88 13.59 6.80
C LEU A 619 -45.78 12.54 7.00
N GLY A 620 -46.19 11.32 7.34
CA GLY A 620 -45.26 10.29 7.83
C GLY A 620 -44.96 9.18 6.82
N SER A 621 -43.94 8.40 7.16
CA SER A 621 -43.71 7.04 6.65
C SER A 621 -42.89 6.25 7.69
N ASP A 622 -43.40 6.20 8.93
CA ASP A 622 -42.98 5.22 9.93
C ASP A 622 -43.62 3.87 9.58
N ASP A 623 -43.03 3.14 8.63
CA ASP A 623 -43.33 1.73 8.40
C ASP A 623 -42.34 0.85 9.18
N ALA A 624 -42.84 -0.21 9.81
CA ALA A 624 -42.13 -0.89 10.89
C ALA A 624 -40.90 -1.70 10.43
N ASP A 625 -39.76 -1.48 11.08
CA ASP A 625 -38.51 -2.24 10.90
C ASP A 625 -38.52 -3.61 11.62
N GLU A 626 -39.66 -4.00 12.23
CA GLU A 626 -39.85 -5.24 13.00
C GLU A 626 -40.12 -6.49 12.13
N ASP A 627 -39.30 -6.76 11.10
CA ASP A 627 -39.28 -8.10 10.47
C ASP A 627 -37.93 -8.46 9.81
N PHE A 628 -36.82 -8.16 10.50
CA PHE A 628 -35.56 -8.87 10.27
C PHE A 628 -35.54 -10.18 11.08
N CYS A 629 -35.36 -11.30 10.39
CA CYS A 629 -35.19 -12.60 11.03
C CYS A 629 -33.74 -12.72 11.57
N GLU A 630 -33.41 -11.98 12.62
CA GLU A 630 -32.10 -12.07 13.25
C GLU A 630 -31.94 -13.42 13.97
N PHE A 631 -31.26 -14.34 13.29
CA PHE A 631 -30.98 -15.67 13.80
C PHE A 631 -30.02 -15.62 15.00
N SER A 632 -30.55 -15.89 16.19
CA SER A 632 -29.75 -16.06 17.41
C SER A 632 -28.71 -17.17 17.21
N HIS A 633 -27.46 -16.91 17.60
CA HIS A 633 -26.35 -17.83 17.38
C HIS A 633 -26.48 -19.08 18.28
N ASP A 634 -26.51 -20.26 17.67
CA ASP A 634 -26.60 -21.55 18.38
C ASP A 634 -25.19 -22.11 18.62
N ALA A 635 -24.57 -21.71 19.74
CA ALA A 635 -23.22 -22.13 20.14
C ALA A 635 -23.06 -23.65 20.30
N GLN A 636 -24.14 -24.37 20.63
CA GLN A 636 -24.13 -25.83 20.74
C GLN A 636 -24.10 -26.49 19.36
N LEU A 637 -24.92 -26.01 18.43
CA LEU A 637 -24.91 -26.42 17.03
C LEU A 637 -23.62 -26.01 16.32
N TYR A 638 -23.04 -24.86 16.68
CA TYR A 638 -21.70 -24.45 16.23
C TYR A 638 -20.66 -25.46 16.71
N CYS A 639 -20.58 -25.78 18.00
CA CYS A 639 -19.68 -26.80 18.55
C CYS A 639 -19.82 -28.17 17.84
N GLN A 640 -21.05 -28.64 17.61
CA GLN A 640 -21.31 -29.89 16.90
C GLN A 640 -20.82 -29.83 15.45
N THR A 641 -21.18 -28.76 14.73
CA THR A 641 -20.77 -28.54 13.35
C THR A 641 -19.25 -28.37 13.21
N ALA A 642 -18.61 -27.77 14.21
CA ALA A 642 -17.16 -27.63 14.29
C ALA A 642 -16.44 -28.97 14.52
N ALA A 643 -17.13 -30.01 14.98
CA ALA A 643 -16.61 -31.37 15.01
C ALA A 643 -16.61 -31.99 13.60
N ASP A 644 -17.63 -31.71 12.79
CA ASP A 644 -17.87 -32.29 11.45
C ASP A 644 -16.91 -31.82 10.33
N THR A 645 -16.22 -30.68 10.49
CA THR A 645 -15.32 -30.11 9.44
C THR A 645 -13.97 -30.83 9.30
N HIS A 646 -13.17 -30.50 8.29
CA HIS A 646 -11.82 -31.06 8.10
C HIS A 646 -10.76 -29.99 7.82
N SER A 647 -9.87 -29.74 8.77
CA SER A 647 -8.69 -28.88 8.64
C SER A 647 -7.43 -29.70 8.35
N VAL A 648 -6.39 -29.08 7.76
CA VAL A 648 -5.10 -29.75 7.53
C VAL A 648 -4.32 -29.82 8.84
N HIS A 649 -4.31 -28.71 9.59
CA HIS A 649 -3.73 -28.63 10.92
C HIS A 649 -4.78 -28.86 12.02
N ARG A 650 -4.32 -29.41 13.14
CA ARG A 650 -5.14 -29.68 14.32
C ARG A 650 -5.42 -28.40 15.12
N PHE A 651 -6.71 -28.08 15.31
CA PHE A 651 -7.11 -26.99 16.20
C PHE A 651 -6.92 -27.36 17.69
N GLN A 652 -6.57 -26.37 18.51
CA GLN A 652 -6.41 -26.47 19.95
C GLN A 652 -7.72 -26.16 20.71
N LYS A 653 -8.57 -25.29 20.15
CA LYS A 653 -9.90 -24.91 20.65
C LYS A 653 -10.72 -24.27 19.52
N LEU A 654 -11.97 -23.90 19.80
CA LEU A 654 -12.71 -22.90 19.00
C LEU A 654 -12.36 -21.48 19.48
N ALA A 655 -12.42 -20.51 18.57
CA ALA A 655 -12.26 -19.11 18.91
C ALA A 655 -13.51 -18.59 19.64
N PHE A 656 -13.32 -17.78 20.69
CA PHE A 656 -14.44 -17.22 21.47
C PHE A 656 -15.39 -16.34 20.62
N PRO A 657 -14.91 -15.44 19.72
CA PRO A 657 -15.80 -14.65 18.87
C PRO A 657 -16.68 -15.51 17.95
N ASP A 658 -16.12 -16.58 17.37
CA ASP A 658 -16.85 -17.50 16.49
C ASP A 658 -17.89 -18.34 17.26
N LEU A 659 -17.55 -18.82 18.46
CA LEU A 659 -18.42 -19.63 19.32
C LEU A 659 -19.63 -18.86 19.87
N TYR A 660 -19.52 -17.53 19.96
CA TYR A 660 -20.60 -16.65 20.43
C TYR A 660 -21.24 -15.83 19.30
N GLY A 661 -20.84 -16.05 18.04
CA GLY A 661 -21.42 -15.37 16.87
C GLY A 661 -21.18 -13.87 16.81
N ALA A 662 -20.06 -13.39 17.35
CA ALA A 662 -19.77 -11.96 17.51
C ALA A 662 -19.76 -11.19 16.17
N LYS A 663 -20.61 -10.16 16.08
CA LYS A 663 -20.71 -9.21 14.96
C LYS A 663 -19.95 -7.90 15.24
N GLY A 664 -20.01 -6.94 14.32
CA GLY A 664 -19.66 -5.55 14.62
C GLY A 664 -20.67 -4.87 15.57
N PRO A 665 -20.46 -3.59 15.91
CA PRO A 665 -21.38 -2.85 16.76
C PRO A 665 -22.61 -2.44 15.93
N SER A 666 -23.71 -3.18 16.07
CA SER A 666 -24.90 -2.94 15.24
C SER A 666 -25.45 -1.53 15.45
N LYS A 667 -25.93 -0.93 14.35
CA LYS A 667 -26.42 0.47 14.26
C LYS A 667 -25.37 1.57 14.53
N LEU A 668 -24.12 1.24 14.87
CA LEU A 668 -23.03 2.22 15.00
C LEU A 668 -22.25 2.34 13.68
N VAL A 669 -22.15 3.58 13.18
CA VAL A 669 -21.33 3.94 12.02
C VAL A 669 -19.99 4.47 12.55
N GLU A 670 -18.97 3.61 12.63
CA GLU A 670 -17.61 3.99 13.01
C GLU A 670 -16.95 4.79 11.87
N SER A 671 -16.38 5.98 12.15
CA SER A 671 -15.66 6.78 11.14
C SER A 671 -14.27 6.22 10.84
N LEU A 672 -13.78 6.41 9.60
CA LEU A 672 -12.39 6.14 9.23
C LEU A 672 -11.43 7.03 10.03
N VAL A 673 -10.32 6.46 10.52
CA VAL A 673 -9.33 7.22 11.30
C VAL A 673 -8.45 8.09 10.39
N SER A 674 -8.39 9.39 10.67
CA SER A 674 -7.47 10.30 9.98
C SER A 674 -6.01 9.97 10.31
N ARG A 675 -5.20 9.77 9.26
CA ARG A 675 -3.79 9.39 9.39
C ARG A 675 -2.98 10.58 9.92
N LYS A 676 -2.54 10.48 11.18
CA LYS A 676 -1.68 11.48 11.84
C LYS A 676 -0.44 11.80 11.00
N PHE A 677 -0.25 13.07 10.66
CA PHE A 677 0.89 13.54 9.87
C PHE A 677 2.23 13.08 10.48
N GLY A 678 3.15 12.63 9.61
CA GLY A 678 4.47 12.14 10.02
C GLY A 678 4.50 10.80 10.77
N VAL A 679 3.38 10.11 11.02
CA VAL A 679 3.35 8.84 11.79
C VAL A 679 4.27 7.76 11.20
N GLN A 680 4.25 7.60 9.88
CA GLN A 680 5.09 6.63 9.16
C GLN A 680 6.58 6.97 9.31
N ARG A 681 6.94 8.26 9.32
CA ARG A 681 8.30 8.70 9.63
C ARG A 681 8.67 8.36 11.08
N ALA A 682 7.79 8.63 12.04
CA ALA A 682 8.05 8.31 13.44
C ALA A 682 8.31 6.81 13.66
N LYS A 683 7.49 5.93 13.07
CA LYS A 683 7.71 4.47 13.15
C LYS A 683 8.98 4.01 12.42
N ILE A 684 9.34 4.66 11.31
CA ILE A 684 10.64 4.46 10.66
C ILE A 684 11.82 4.93 11.54
N PHE A 685 11.66 6.02 12.32
CA PHE A 685 12.67 6.46 13.28
C PHE A 685 12.78 5.52 14.49
N GLU A 686 11.67 4.97 14.98
CA GLU A 686 11.66 3.89 15.97
C GLU A 686 12.38 2.63 15.44
N ASP A 687 12.20 2.28 14.16
CA ASP A 687 12.91 1.17 13.50
C ASP A 687 14.43 1.44 13.31
N ILE A 688 14.84 2.70 13.12
CA ILE A 688 16.26 3.11 13.10
C ILE A 688 16.86 3.03 14.52
N ASP A 689 16.11 3.53 15.52
CA ASP A 689 16.48 3.56 16.93
C ASP A 689 16.82 2.16 17.47
N ARG A 690 16.04 1.13 17.09
CA ARG A 690 16.33 -0.29 17.38
C ARG A 690 17.76 -0.70 16.99
N MET A 691 18.32 -0.18 15.89
CA MET A 691 19.68 -0.53 15.44
C MET A 691 20.78 0.21 16.20
N ILE A 692 20.49 1.38 16.75
CA ILE A 692 21.47 2.23 17.44
C ILE A 692 21.55 1.80 18.91
N HIS A 693 20.39 1.57 19.54
CA HIS A 693 20.26 1.19 20.95
C HIS A 693 19.93 -0.29 21.12
N LEU A 694 20.85 -1.14 20.68
CA LEU A 694 20.76 -2.61 20.77
C LEU A 694 20.62 -3.12 22.22
N ASP A 695 21.06 -2.34 23.20
CA ASP A 695 20.91 -2.59 24.64
C ASP A 695 19.45 -2.55 25.13
N GLN A 696 18.56 -1.93 24.35
CA GLN A 696 17.13 -1.84 24.64
C GLN A 696 16.32 -2.99 24.05
N LEU A 697 16.93 -3.84 23.21
CA LEU A 697 16.26 -4.98 22.57
C LEU A 697 16.18 -6.20 23.50
N ARG A 698 15.15 -7.02 23.27
CA ARG A 698 14.89 -8.27 24.00
C ARG A 698 14.89 -9.50 23.09
N ASP A 699 14.38 -9.33 21.87
CA ASP A 699 14.23 -10.35 20.82
C ASP A 699 13.73 -11.73 21.30
N LYS A 700 12.86 -11.71 22.33
CA LYS A 700 12.31 -12.91 22.95
C LYS A 700 11.19 -13.47 22.07
N VAL A 701 11.40 -14.64 21.48
CA VAL A 701 10.32 -15.40 20.83
C VAL A 701 9.29 -15.80 21.90
N VAL A 702 8.02 -15.45 21.68
CA VAL A 702 6.92 -15.70 22.64
C VAL A 702 5.82 -16.60 22.06
N TYR A 703 5.83 -16.83 20.75
CA TYR A 703 5.03 -17.83 20.05
C TYR A 703 5.76 -18.22 18.75
N ASP A 704 5.82 -19.52 18.45
CA ASP A 704 6.51 -20.05 17.27
C ASP A 704 5.80 -21.32 16.77
N LEU A 705 5.10 -21.19 15.66
CA LEU A 705 4.36 -22.27 15.01
C LEU A 705 5.29 -23.33 14.41
N ASP A 706 6.49 -22.97 13.95
CA ASP A 706 7.46 -23.93 13.41
C ASP A 706 7.88 -24.92 14.52
N ILE A 707 8.08 -24.43 15.75
CA ILE A 707 8.37 -25.28 16.91
C ILE A 707 7.16 -26.18 17.22
N VAL A 708 5.96 -25.61 17.35
CA VAL A 708 4.72 -26.35 17.69
C VAL A 708 4.42 -27.48 16.69
N VAL A 709 4.63 -27.24 15.39
CA VAL A 709 4.50 -28.28 14.36
C VAL A 709 5.57 -29.37 14.55
N SER A 710 6.83 -28.99 14.79
CA SER A 710 7.93 -29.97 14.94
C SER A 710 7.84 -30.83 16.19
N ASP A 711 7.39 -30.29 17.33
CA ASP A 711 7.19 -31.03 18.58
C ASP A 711 6.02 -32.03 18.50
N ALA A 712 4.99 -31.71 17.71
CA ALA A 712 3.83 -32.58 17.50
C ALA A 712 4.07 -33.64 16.40
N GLY A 713 4.89 -33.32 15.39
CA GLY A 713 5.13 -34.17 14.22
C GLY A 713 3.84 -34.54 13.49
N ASP A 714 3.72 -35.79 13.05
CA ASP A 714 2.53 -36.31 12.36
C ASP A 714 1.21 -36.03 13.11
N LYS A 715 1.24 -35.94 14.45
CA LYS A 715 0.08 -35.67 15.33
C LYS A 715 -0.42 -34.22 15.27
N TYR A 716 0.27 -33.35 14.53
CA TYR A 716 -0.20 -32.02 14.17
C TYR A 716 -1.17 -32.05 12.99
N THR A 717 -1.10 -33.09 12.16
CA THR A 717 -2.07 -33.34 11.08
C THR A 717 -3.21 -34.23 11.59
N GLY A 718 -4.42 -34.00 11.07
CA GLY A 718 -5.57 -34.81 11.41
C GLY A 718 -6.23 -34.49 12.77
N SER A 719 -6.75 -35.53 13.43
CA SER A 719 -7.98 -35.41 14.25
C SER A 719 -7.95 -34.37 15.37
N LYS A 720 -9.04 -33.60 15.44
CA LYS A 720 -9.26 -32.49 16.37
C LYS A 720 -9.27 -32.98 17.81
N SER A 721 -8.55 -32.29 18.69
CA SER A 721 -8.56 -32.58 20.13
C SER A 721 -9.27 -31.48 20.90
N ASN A 722 -10.33 -31.82 21.63
CA ASN A 722 -10.94 -30.97 22.66
C ASN A 722 -11.24 -29.53 22.21
N LEU A 723 -12.22 -29.37 21.31
CA LEU A 723 -12.67 -28.08 20.76
C LEU A 723 -13.27 -27.09 21.79
N LEU A 724 -13.23 -27.38 23.09
CA LEU A 724 -13.77 -26.51 24.13
C LEU A 724 -12.99 -25.18 24.21
N ASN A 725 -13.71 -24.07 24.13
CA ASN A 725 -13.22 -22.79 24.64
C ASN A 725 -13.31 -22.77 26.19
N ARG A 726 -12.45 -21.98 26.85
CA ARG A 726 -12.39 -21.73 28.31
C ARG A 726 -11.80 -20.35 28.62
N ASP A 727 -11.93 -19.37 27.72
CA ASP A 727 -11.30 -18.05 27.87
C ASP A 727 -11.96 -17.21 28.97
N GLU A 728 -13.23 -17.50 29.27
CA GLU A 728 -14.00 -16.98 30.40
C GLU A 728 -13.41 -17.38 31.76
N LEU A 729 -12.64 -18.48 31.79
CA LEU A 729 -11.89 -18.94 32.96
C LEU A 729 -10.44 -18.41 32.99
N ARG A 730 -10.06 -17.59 32.01
CA ARG A 730 -8.73 -16.99 31.87
C ARG A 730 -8.71 -15.48 32.05
N VAL A 731 -9.84 -14.79 31.83
CA VAL A 731 -9.93 -13.33 32.06
C VAL A 731 -9.62 -12.98 33.53
N GLY A 732 -8.90 -11.89 33.73
CA GLY A 732 -8.36 -11.47 35.02
C GLY A 732 -7.10 -12.23 35.49
N TYR A 733 -6.66 -13.30 34.80
CA TYR A 733 -5.42 -13.98 35.13
C TYR A 733 -4.20 -13.25 34.52
N ILE A 734 -3.26 -12.86 35.38
CA ILE A 734 -1.97 -12.28 34.98
C ILE A 734 -0.85 -13.22 35.43
N ASP A 735 -0.01 -13.63 34.49
CA ASP A 735 1.18 -14.42 34.75
C ASP A 735 2.29 -13.55 35.34
N SER A 736 2.34 -13.47 36.66
CA SER A 736 3.37 -12.76 37.43
C SER A 736 4.82 -13.17 37.09
N GLN A 737 5.05 -14.29 36.41
CA GLN A 737 6.39 -14.77 36.02
C GLN A 737 6.76 -14.36 34.57
N SER A 738 5.86 -13.73 33.82
CA SER A 738 6.08 -13.34 32.41
C SER A 738 5.55 -11.94 32.12
N ASP A 739 6.46 -11.00 31.82
CA ASP A 739 6.15 -9.65 31.32
C ASP A 739 5.97 -9.59 29.78
N SER A 740 5.64 -10.73 29.17
CA SER A 740 5.30 -10.88 27.76
C SER A 740 3.82 -11.17 27.55
N LEU A 741 3.24 -10.64 26.48
CA LEU A 741 1.96 -11.13 25.94
C LEU A 741 2.09 -12.61 25.53
N LYS A 742 0.98 -13.34 25.62
CA LYS A 742 0.84 -14.73 25.15
C LYS A 742 -0.06 -14.73 23.91
N PHE A 743 0.38 -15.41 22.84
CA PHE A 743 -0.31 -15.46 21.55
C PHE A 743 -0.82 -16.87 21.24
N ASN A 744 -1.86 -16.98 20.42
CA ASN A 744 -2.35 -18.24 19.87
C ASN A 744 -3.11 -18.01 18.54
N ALA A 745 -2.98 -18.93 17.58
CA ALA A 745 -3.76 -18.94 16.34
C ALA A 745 -4.20 -20.37 15.91
N GLN A 746 -4.16 -21.36 16.82
CA GLN A 746 -4.51 -22.75 16.53
C GLN A 746 -6.04 -22.99 16.62
N PHE A 747 -6.79 -22.31 15.76
CA PHE A 747 -8.26 -22.38 15.67
C PHE A 747 -8.72 -22.06 14.24
N GLU A 748 -9.99 -22.34 13.91
CA GLU A 748 -10.56 -22.10 12.57
C GLU A 748 -10.36 -20.63 12.12
N CYS A 749 -9.96 -20.45 10.85
CA CYS A 749 -9.56 -19.15 10.27
C CYS A 749 -8.31 -18.48 10.88
N GLY A 750 -7.67 -19.07 11.89
CA GLY A 750 -6.51 -18.48 12.57
C GLY A 750 -5.27 -18.39 11.67
N ASN A 751 -4.55 -17.27 11.72
CA ASN A 751 -3.25 -17.12 11.05
C ASN A 751 -2.32 -16.21 11.87
N LEU A 752 -1.30 -16.85 12.44
CA LEU A 752 -0.05 -16.27 12.94
C LEU A 752 1.00 -17.38 12.95
N ARG A 753 2.21 -17.12 12.41
CA ARG A 753 3.34 -18.06 12.45
C ARG A 753 4.24 -17.82 13.64
N LYS A 754 4.61 -16.57 13.91
CA LYS A 754 5.61 -16.24 14.94
C LYS A 754 5.37 -14.88 15.55
N ALA A 755 5.64 -14.74 16.85
CA ALA A 755 5.64 -13.47 17.57
C ALA A 755 6.91 -13.32 18.40
N ILE A 756 7.55 -12.15 18.28
CA ILE A 756 8.83 -11.83 18.92
C ILE A 756 8.67 -10.52 19.70
N GLN A 757 8.83 -10.57 21.03
CA GLN A 757 8.88 -9.39 21.88
C GLN A 757 10.25 -8.70 21.70
N VAL A 758 10.32 -7.73 20.78
CA VAL A 758 11.54 -6.98 20.46
C VAL A 758 11.85 -5.92 21.52
N ARG A 759 10.82 -5.28 22.09
CA ARG A 759 10.91 -4.43 23.30
C ARG A 759 9.74 -4.75 24.24
N ARG A 760 9.74 -4.21 25.47
CA ARG A 760 8.77 -4.58 26.54
C ARG A 760 7.31 -4.59 26.07
N PHE A 761 6.88 -3.58 25.33
CA PHE A 761 5.53 -3.44 24.79
C PHE A 761 5.51 -3.41 23.25
N GLU A 762 6.50 -4.04 22.60
CA GLU A 762 6.64 -4.03 21.14
C GLU A 762 6.88 -5.44 20.60
N TYR A 763 6.07 -5.84 19.62
CA TYR A 763 6.01 -7.20 19.10
C TYR A 763 6.10 -7.20 17.58
N ASP A 764 7.11 -7.89 17.05
CA ASP A 764 7.20 -8.19 15.63
C ASP A 764 6.54 -9.55 15.36
N LEU A 765 5.59 -9.55 14.43
CA LEU A 765 4.70 -10.63 14.07
C LEU A 765 4.97 -11.08 12.63
N ILE A 766 4.90 -12.39 12.40
CA ILE A 766 5.10 -13.02 11.10
C ILE A 766 3.88 -13.90 10.83
N LEU A 767 3.20 -13.65 9.71
CA LEU A 767 2.07 -14.46 9.24
C LEU A 767 2.56 -15.75 8.57
N SER A 768 1.73 -16.79 8.55
CA SER A 768 1.94 -17.94 7.67
C SER A 768 1.55 -17.55 6.24
N PRO A 769 2.33 -17.97 5.21
CA PRO A 769 1.83 -18.00 3.83
C PRO A 769 0.72 -19.04 3.71
N ASP A 770 -0.02 -19.01 2.60
CA ASP A 770 -1.05 -20.01 2.31
C ASP A 770 -0.47 -21.44 2.26
N ILE A 771 -1.25 -22.45 2.62
CA ILE A 771 -0.83 -23.86 2.56
C ILE A 771 -0.36 -24.22 1.13
N ASN A 772 0.75 -24.97 1.06
CA ASN A 772 1.47 -25.33 -0.18
C ASN A 772 2.00 -24.12 -1.01
N SER A 773 2.01 -22.92 -0.42
CA SER A 773 2.58 -21.69 -0.99
C SER A 773 3.70 -21.10 -0.13
N ASN A 774 4.38 -20.09 -0.67
CA ASN A 774 5.33 -19.20 0.03
C ASN A 774 4.92 -17.71 -0.07
N HIS A 775 3.64 -17.45 -0.42
CA HIS A 775 3.07 -16.13 -0.70
C HIS A 775 1.74 -15.88 0.06
N HIS A 776 1.15 -14.71 -0.18
CA HIS A 776 -0.20 -14.26 0.21
C HIS A 776 -0.35 -13.77 1.67
N HIS A 777 0.74 -13.26 2.24
CA HIS A 777 0.79 -12.69 3.59
C HIS A 777 -0.06 -11.39 3.74
N GLN A 778 -1.35 -11.55 4.07
CA GLN A 778 -2.30 -10.44 4.23
C GLN A 778 -3.40 -10.70 5.28
N TRP A 779 -3.99 -11.90 5.32
CA TRP A 779 -4.97 -12.27 6.34
C TRP A 779 -4.27 -12.58 7.67
N PHE A 780 -4.81 -12.06 8.76
CA PHE A 780 -4.41 -12.41 10.12
C PHE A 780 -5.63 -12.53 11.02
N TYR A 781 -5.61 -13.51 11.92
CA TYR A 781 -6.59 -13.70 12.99
C TYR A 781 -5.88 -14.46 14.12
N PHE A 782 -5.70 -13.82 15.27
CA PHE A 782 -4.99 -14.39 16.40
C PHE A 782 -5.51 -13.87 17.74
N GLU A 783 -5.29 -14.66 18.77
CA GLU A 783 -5.57 -14.37 20.17
C GLU A 783 -4.33 -13.75 20.84
N VAL A 784 -4.54 -12.77 21.72
CA VAL A 784 -3.56 -12.24 22.68
C VAL A 784 -4.12 -12.30 24.10
N SER A 785 -3.26 -12.51 25.09
CA SER A 785 -3.60 -12.42 26.52
C SER A 785 -2.37 -12.04 27.34
N ASN A 786 -2.55 -11.86 28.67
CA ASN A 786 -1.51 -11.40 29.59
C ASN A 786 -1.04 -9.94 29.36
N MET A 787 -1.95 -9.09 28.89
CA MET A 787 -1.77 -7.63 28.80
C MET A 787 -1.99 -6.94 30.15
N VAL A 788 -1.43 -5.74 30.27
CA VAL A 788 -1.69 -4.78 31.35
C VAL A 788 -2.48 -3.61 30.77
N ALA A 789 -3.48 -3.13 31.50
CA ALA A 789 -4.31 -2.00 31.12
C ALA A 789 -3.50 -0.71 30.91
N ASP A 790 -4.01 0.17 30.06
CA ASP A 790 -3.48 1.51 29.77
C ASP A 790 -2.04 1.55 29.24
N GLN A 791 -1.45 0.40 28.91
CA GLN A 791 -0.14 0.31 28.26
C GLN A 791 -0.30 0.25 26.73
N PRO A 792 0.44 1.06 25.95
CA PRO A 792 0.41 1.01 24.50
C PRO A 792 1.27 -0.15 23.96
N TYR A 793 0.64 -1.18 23.41
CA TYR A 793 1.32 -2.31 22.76
C TYR A 793 1.42 -2.09 21.26
N ARG A 794 2.64 -1.88 20.74
CA ARG A 794 2.92 -1.78 19.29
C ARG A 794 3.07 -3.19 18.70
N PHE A 795 2.27 -3.48 17.67
CA PHE A 795 2.36 -4.71 16.88
C PHE A 795 2.83 -4.38 15.46
N ASN A 796 3.80 -5.12 14.95
CA ASN A 796 4.38 -4.96 13.61
C ASN A 796 4.22 -6.26 12.83
N ILE A 797 3.37 -6.33 11.81
CA ILE A 797 3.31 -7.48 10.90
C ILE A 797 4.36 -7.26 9.81
N VAL A 798 5.51 -7.93 9.91
CA VAL A 798 6.74 -7.56 9.17
C VAL A 798 6.94 -8.28 7.84
N ASN A 799 6.05 -9.20 7.45
CA ASN A 799 6.16 -9.99 6.21
C ASN A 799 5.07 -9.70 5.17
N CYS A 800 4.43 -8.52 5.20
CA CYS A 800 3.47 -8.15 4.16
C CYS A 800 4.16 -7.93 2.80
N GLU A 801 3.45 -8.19 1.70
CA GLU A 801 4.03 -8.27 0.36
C GLU A 801 3.69 -7.12 -0.60
N LYS A 802 2.62 -6.36 -0.32
CA LYS A 802 2.11 -5.31 -1.22
C LYS A 802 2.89 -4.00 -1.04
N LEU A 803 2.86 -3.11 -2.04
CA LEU A 803 3.57 -1.83 -1.98
C LEU A 803 2.88 -0.81 -1.06
N ASN A 804 1.56 -0.92 -0.92
CA ASN A 804 0.72 -0.02 -0.13
C ASN A 804 -0.48 -0.82 0.45
N SER A 805 -1.21 -0.23 1.41
CA SER A 805 -2.34 -0.88 2.09
C SER A 805 -3.35 0.16 2.55
N GLN A 806 -4.62 -0.25 2.66
CA GLN A 806 -5.70 0.58 3.24
C GLN A 806 -5.44 1.02 4.70
N PHE A 807 -4.48 0.42 5.41
CA PHE A 807 -3.94 0.94 6.68
C PHE A 807 -3.29 2.34 6.57
N ASN A 808 -2.91 2.80 5.37
CA ASN A 808 -2.51 4.21 5.14
C ASN A 808 -3.69 5.15 4.85
N TYR A 809 -4.91 4.63 4.69
CA TYR A 809 -6.11 5.37 4.26
C TYR A 809 -7.28 5.25 5.25
N GLY A 810 -6.94 5.04 6.52
CA GLY A 810 -7.88 5.03 7.65
C GLY A 810 -8.41 3.66 8.07
N MET A 811 -7.99 2.56 7.43
CA MET A 811 -8.33 1.21 7.91
C MET A 811 -7.74 0.96 9.30
N GLN A 812 -8.52 0.35 10.20
CA GLN A 812 -8.08 -0.19 11.48
C GLN A 812 -8.28 -1.71 11.53
N PRO A 813 -7.40 -2.48 12.20
CA PRO A 813 -7.70 -3.86 12.57
C PRO A 813 -8.92 -3.92 13.50
N LEU A 814 -9.54 -5.09 13.58
CA LEU A 814 -10.61 -5.35 14.53
C LEU A 814 -10.05 -6.01 15.78
N MET A 815 -10.62 -5.66 16.93
CA MET A 815 -10.38 -6.33 18.21
C MET A 815 -11.71 -6.77 18.83
N MET A 816 -11.70 -7.87 19.57
CA MET A 816 -12.81 -8.32 20.41
C MET A 816 -12.25 -8.73 21.78
N SER A 817 -12.85 -8.25 22.87
CA SER A 817 -12.42 -8.52 24.24
C SER A 817 -13.36 -9.55 24.89
N VAL A 818 -12.80 -10.59 25.49
CA VAL A 818 -13.58 -11.60 26.21
C VAL A 818 -14.14 -11.02 27.51
N MET A 819 -13.43 -10.12 28.19
CA MET A 819 -13.94 -9.41 29.37
C MET A 819 -15.11 -8.47 29.02
N ASP A 820 -14.96 -7.57 28.03
CA ASP A 820 -16.06 -6.68 27.59
C ASP A 820 -17.29 -7.50 27.13
N ALA A 821 -17.06 -8.66 26.51
CA ALA A 821 -18.12 -9.58 26.07
C ALA A 821 -18.89 -10.22 27.24
N ILE A 822 -18.19 -10.68 28.28
CA ILE A 822 -18.79 -11.24 29.50
C ILE A 822 -19.55 -10.16 30.29
N GLU A 823 -19.09 -8.91 30.24
CA GLU A 823 -19.80 -7.75 30.79
C GLU A 823 -21.00 -7.28 29.94
N GLY A 824 -21.30 -7.96 28.83
CA GLY A 824 -22.51 -7.76 28.03
C GLY A 824 -22.30 -7.13 26.65
N ASN A 825 -21.05 -6.90 26.21
CA ASN A 825 -20.72 -6.26 24.94
C ASN A 825 -19.95 -7.21 23.98
N PRO A 826 -20.55 -8.31 23.49
CA PRO A 826 -19.86 -9.34 22.71
C PRO A 826 -19.66 -8.96 21.23
N CYS A 827 -19.06 -7.79 20.97
CA CYS A 827 -18.84 -7.27 19.63
C CYS A 827 -17.36 -7.13 19.26
N TRP A 828 -17.10 -7.17 17.96
CA TRP A 828 -15.88 -6.67 17.34
C TRP A 828 -15.92 -5.15 17.28
N VAL A 829 -14.82 -4.47 17.61
CA VAL A 829 -14.65 -3.02 17.52
C VAL A 829 -13.42 -2.67 16.67
N ARG A 830 -13.41 -1.51 16.01
CA ARG A 830 -12.20 -1.00 15.34
C ARG A 830 -11.17 -0.56 16.40
N ALA A 831 -9.90 -0.93 16.20
CA ALA A 831 -8.88 -0.80 17.23
C ALA A 831 -7.53 -0.30 16.71
N GLY A 832 -6.76 0.33 17.60
CA GLY A 832 -5.37 0.68 17.39
C GLY A 832 -5.12 2.12 16.89
N THR A 833 -4.05 2.73 17.38
CA THR A 833 -3.57 4.07 17.03
C THR A 833 -2.19 4.00 16.35
N ASP A 834 -1.70 5.15 15.86
CA ASP A 834 -0.46 5.27 15.06
C ASP A 834 -0.40 4.25 13.88
N VAL A 835 -1.56 3.94 13.29
CA VAL A 835 -1.69 2.93 12.22
C VAL A 835 -1.02 3.42 10.93
N CYS A 836 -0.13 2.61 10.35
CA CYS A 836 0.46 2.88 9.04
C CYS A 836 1.13 1.64 8.41
N TYR A 837 1.50 1.79 7.13
CA TYR A 837 2.12 0.73 6.32
C TYR A 837 3.37 1.25 5.59
N TYR A 838 4.50 0.53 5.64
CA TYR A 838 5.76 0.98 5.00
C TYR A 838 6.73 -0.16 4.62
N LYS A 839 7.54 0.09 3.59
CA LYS A 839 8.64 -0.79 3.12
C LYS A 839 9.70 -0.97 4.22
N ASN A 840 9.97 -2.21 4.62
CA ASN A 840 10.90 -2.51 5.72
C ASN A 840 12.26 -3.06 5.21
N HIS A 841 13.10 -3.50 6.15
CA HIS A 841 14.47 -3.89 5.91
C HIS A 841 14.67 -5.41 5.65
N PHE A 842 13.61 -6.21 5.72
CA PHE A 842 13.66 -7.64 5.40
C PHE A 842 13.59 -7.85 3.88
N ILE A 843 14.47 -8.69 3.32
CA ILE A 843 14.43 -9.07 1.90
C ILE A 843 13.57 -10.31 1.69
N ARG A 844 12.83 -10.32 0.58
CA ARG A 844 12.22 -11.51 0.00
C ARG A 844 13.29 -12.36 -0.69
N ASN A 845 13.19 -13.69 -0.59
CA ASN A 845 14.06 -14.60 -1.33
C ASN A 845 13.75 -14.52 -2.84
N ALA A 846 14.75 -14.69 -3.71
CA ALA A 846 14.58 -14.63 -5.17
C ALA A 846 13.58 -15.70 -5.67
N ASN A 847 13.58 -16.87 -5.05
CA ASN A 847 12.63 -17.96 -5.34
C ASN A 847 11.19 -17.61 -4.95
N THR A 848 10.99 -16.61 -4.08
CA THR A 848 9.69 -16.08 -3.62
C THR A 848 9.39 -14.71 -4.27
N THR A 849 9.97 -14.47 -5.45
CA THR A 849 9.80 -13.26 -6.28
C THR A 849 9.91 -13.52 -7.79
N GLY A 850 9.85 -14.77 -8.26
CA GLY A 850 10.04 -15.09 -9.69
C GLY A 850 11.46 -14.82 -10.20
N GLY A 851 12.47 -15.04 -9.36
CA GLY A 851 13.87 -14.73 -9.65
C GLY A 851 14.26 -13.26 -9.42
N VAL A 852 13.31 -12.35 -9.19
CA VAL A 852 13.57 -10.91 -9.02
C VAL A 852 14.25 -10.62 -7.67
N LYS A 853 15.58 -10.68 -7.67
CA LYS A 853 16.43 -10.41 -6.51
C LYS A 853 16.17 -9.01 -5.93
N GLY A 854 15.96 -8.93 -4.62
CA GLY A 854 16.09 -7.68 -3.86
C GLY A 854 14.81 -6.92 -3.49
N LYS A 855 13.61 -7.44 -3.80
CA LYS A 855 12.35 -6.88 -3.27
C LYS A 855 12.33 -6.98 -1.73
N SER A 856 11.93 -5.91 -1.04
CA SER A 856 11.67 -5.91 0.41
C SER A 856 10.31 -6.52 0.76
N TYR A 857 10.12 -6.89 2.03
CA TYR A 857 8.82 -6.95 2.67
C TYR A 857 8.37 -5.56 3.18
N TYR A 858 7.13 -5.48 3.64
CA TYR A 858 6.49 -4.30 4.18
C TYR A 858 5.96 -4.60 5.59
N THR A 859 5.99 -3.59 6.46
CA THR A 859 5.44 -3.64 7.81
C THR A 859 4.07 -2.97 7.82
N ALA A 860 3.04 -3.68 8.30
CA ALA A 860 1.83 -3.05 8.84
C ALA A 860 2.03 -2.86 10.35
N THR A 861 1.91 -1.64 10.87
CA THR A 861 2.05 -1.37 12.31
C THR A 861 0.79 -0.71 12.86
N PHE A 862 0.45 -1.06 14.10
CA PHE A 862 -0.63 -0.46 14.89
C PHE A 862 -0.34 -0.59 16.38
N THR A 863 -0.86 0.34 17.18
CA THR A 863 -0.62 0.40 18.64
C THR A 863 -1.93 0.24 19.40
N ILE A 864 -2.13 -0.85 20.12
CA ILE A 864 -3.36 -1.09 20.90
C ILE A 864 -3.08 -0.79 22.37
N THR A 865 -3.89 0.09 22.96
CA THR A 865 -3.99 0.26 24.41
C THR A 865 -5.19 -0.55 24.89
N PHE A 866 -4.95 -1.61 25.66
CA PHE A 866 -6.03 -2.44 26.20
C PHE A 866 -6.66 -1.75 27.43
N LYS A 867 -7.98 -1.78 27.54
CA LYS A 867 -8.71 -1.28 28.73
C LYS A 867 -8.47 -2.16 29.97
N ASN A 868 -8.37 -3.47 29.74
CA ASN A 868 -8.51 -4.50 30.76
C ASN A 868 -7.16 -5.20 31.00
N SER A 869 -6.83 -5.49 32.27
CA SER A 869 -5.63 -6.24 32.63
C SER A 869 -5.93 -7.72 32.77
N GLY A 870 -5.07 -8.59 32.22
CA GLY A 870 -5.29 -10.04 32.25
C GLY A 870 -6.46 -10.52 31.39
N ASP A 871 -6.88 -9.73 30.40
CA ASP A 871 -7.93 -10.10 29.45
C ASP A 871 -7.46 -11.19 28.47
N VAL A 872 -8.41 -11.69 27.67
CA VAL A 872 -8.14 -12.42 26.43
C VAL A 872 -8.78 -11.60 25.32
N CYS A 873 -8.00 -11.16 24.34
CA CYS A 873 -8.50 -10.39 23.21
C CYS A 873 -8.17 -11.11 21.90
N TYR A 874 -9.09 -11.03 20.95
CA TYR A 874 -8.90 -11.52 19.58
C TYR A 874 -8.65 -10.33 18.65
N ILE A 875 -7.68 -10.45 17.75
CA ILE A 875 -7.29 -9.42 16.78
C ILE A 875 -7.39 -10.01 15.38
N SER A 876 -8.07 -9.32 14.46
CA SER A 876 -8.34 -9.77 13.09
C SER A 876 -8.14 -8.67 12.04
N TYR A 877 -7.78 -9.07 10.82
CA TYR A 877 -7.71 -8.18 9.66
C TYR A 877 -9.09 -7.64 9.25
N HIS A 878 -10.13 -8.47 9.36
CA HIS A 878 -11.53 -8.13 9.05
C HIS A 878 -12.49 -9.09 9.76
N TYR A 879 -13.79 -8.79 9.81
CA TYR A 879 -14.81 -9.56 10.56
C TYR A 879 -14.81 -11.03 10.12
N PRO A 880 -14.36 -11.99 10.96
CA PRO A 880 -14.27 -13.39 10.55
C PRO A 880 -15.62 -13.96 10.12
N TYR A 881 -15.58 -14.90 9.19
CA TYR A 881 -16.73 -15.72 8.83
C TYR A 881 -16.20 -17.12 8.52
N SER A 882 -16.32 -18.02 9.49
CA SER A 882 -15.86 -19.41 9.46
C SER A 882 -16.73 -20.30 8.55
N TYR A 883 -16.17 -21.40 8.07
CA TYR A 883 -16.94 -22.42 7.35
C TYR A 883 -17.91 -23.13 8.30
N THR A 884 -17.50 -23.32 9.55
CA THR A 884 -18.42 -23.77 10.61
C THR A 884 -19.59 -22.80 10.81
N ALA A 885 -19.38 -21.47 10.73
CA ALA A 885 -20.49 -20.50 10.78
C ALA A 885 -21.46 -20.69 9.60
N LEU A 886 -20.95 -20.81 8.36
CA LEU A 886 -21.79 -21.12 7.18
C LEU A 886 -22.62 -22.40 7.40
N LYS A 887 -21.98 -23.48 7.84
CA LYS A 887 -22.64 -24.77 8.07
C LYS A 887 -23.62 -24.74 9.24
N THR A 888 -23.43 -23.84 10.20
CA THR A 888 -24.37 -23.59 11.31
C THR A 888 -25.59 -22.80 10.83
N HIS A 889 -25.39 -21.70 10.10
CA HIS A 889 -26.46 -20.91 9.49
C HIS A 889 -27.32 -21.77 8.55
N LEU A 890 -26.71 -22.64 7.72
CA LEU A 890 -27.45 -23.61 6.90
C LEU A 890 -28.38 -24.52 7.73
N LYS A 891 -27.85 -25.15 8.79
CA LYS A 891 -28.63 -25.99 9.74
C LYS A 891 -29.65 -25.17 10.55
N GLN A 892 -29.58 -23.84 10.57
CA GLN A 892 -30.54 -22.94 11.22
C GLN A 892 -31.66 -22.52 10.25
N TRP A 893 -31.29 -22.04 9.06
CA TRP A 893 -32.20 -21.72 7.96
C TRP A 893 -33.15 -22.88 7.65
N GLU A 894 -32.61 -24.11 7.53
CA GLU A 894 -33.38 -25.36 7.34
C GLU A 894 -34.46 -25.62 8.40
N LYS A 895 -34.32 -25.08 9.61
CA LYS A 895 -35.28 -25.26 10.72
C LYS A 895 -36.35 -24.17 10.79
N MET A 896 -36.14 -23.03 10.11
CA MET A 896 -36.89 -21.78 10.35
C MET A 896 -37.52 -21.15 9.11
N TYR A 897 -37.12 -21.56 7.89
CA TYR A 897 -37.81 -21.12 6.66
C TYR A 897 -39.28 -21.58 6.65
N ASP A 898 -40.13 -20.87 5.90
CA ASP A 898 -41.55 -21.23 5.75
C ASP A 898 -41.77 -22.17 4.55
N PRO A 899 -42.02 -23.48 4.75
CA PRO A 899 -42.17 -24.43 3.65
C PRO A 899 -43.48 -24.27 2.86
N ASN A 900 -44.39 -23.41 3.30
CA ASN A 900 -45.61 -23.08 2.55
C ASN A 900 -45.37 -21.95 1.54
N LEU A 901 -44.33 -21.13 1.75
CA LEU A 901 -44.01 -19.95 0.94
C LEU A 901 -42.72 -20.10 0.12
N ILE A 902 -41.80 -20.96 0.57
CA ILE A 902 -40.44 -21.04 0.04
C ILE A 902 -40.10 -22.48 -0.35
N TYR A 903 -39.80 -22.69 -1.63
CA TYR A 903 -39.11 -23.90 -2.09
C TYR A 903 -37.63 -23.76 -1.75
N TYR A 904 -37.13 -24.60 -0.84
CA TYR A 904 -35.75 -24.62 -0.38
C TYR A 904 -35.13 -26.00 -0.58
N ARG A 905 -33.95 -26.06 -1.18
CA ARG A 905 -33.09 -27.26 -1.24
C ARG A 905 -31.68 -26.88 -0.85
N ASN A 906 -31.06 -27.66 0.03
CA ASN A 906 -29.63 -27.63 0.33
C ASN A 906 -29.04 -28.98 -0.09
N GLN A 907 -28.05 -28.98 -0.98
CA GLN A 907 -27.45 -30.19 -1.55
C GLN A 907 -25.92 -30.11 -1.48
N ASN A 908 -25.25 -31.26 -1.36
CA ASN A 908 -23.79 -31.32 -1.38
C ASN A 908 -23.29 -31.47 -2.83
N LEU A 909 -22.71 -30.42 -3.40
CA LEU A 909 -22.24 -30.39 -4.79
C LEU A 909 -21.04 -31.30 -5.03
N CYS A 910 -20.06 -31.26 -4.13
CA CYS A 910 -18.84 -32.07 -4.16
C CYS A 910 -18.15 -32.02 -2.79
N LEU A 911 -17.09 -32.82 -2.63
CA LEU A 911 -16.12 -32.63 -1.55
C LEU A 911 -14.95 -31.79 -2.05
N THR A 912 -14.37 -31.00 -1.16
CA THR A 912 -13.09 -30.31 -1.35
C THR A 912 -11.91 -31.30 -1.24
N LEU A 913 -10.67 -30.82 -1.43
CA LEU A 913 -9.46 -31.62 -1.22
C LEU A 913 -9.30 -32.06 0.24
N GLY A 914 -9.64 -31.20 1.19
CA GLY A 914 -9.69 -31.52 2.62
C GLY A 914 -10.86 -32.44 3.02
N GLY A 915 -11.79 -32.76 2.11
CA GLY A 915 -12.96 -33.59 2.38
C GLY A 915 -14.19 -32.82 2.92
N ASN A 916 -14.17 -31.49 2.91
CA ASN A 916 -15.31 -30.67 3.33
C ASN A 916 -16.42 -30.65 2.28
N SER A 917 -17.67 -30.63 2.72
CA SER A 917 -18.84 -30.50 1.82
C SER A 917 -18.95 -29.12 1.18
N VAL A 918 -19.22 -29.04 -0.13
CA VAL A 918 -19.55 -27.78 -0.82
C VAL A 918 -21.06 -27.68 -0.96
N PRO A 919 -21.77 -26.86 -0.14
CA PRO A 919 -23.21 -26.70 -0.27
C PRO A 919 -23.57 -25.95 -1.56
N VAL A 920 -24.66 -26.36 -2.19
CA VAL A 920 -25.38 -25.61 -3.23
C VAL A 920 -26.86 -25.52 -2.84
N LEU A 921 -27.42 -24.32 -2.97
CA LEU A 921 -28.81 -24.02 -2.57
C LEU A 921 -29.70 -23.76 -3.80
N THR A 922 -30.91 -24.28 -3.79
CA THR A 922 -32.05 -23.76 -4.58
C THR A 922 -32.95 -22.94 -3.66
N ILE A 923 -33.28 -21.71 -4.04
CA ILE A 923 -34.32 -20.90 -3.35
C ILE A 923 -35.26 -20.27 -4.40
N THR A 924 -36.56 -20.54 -4.29
CA THR A 924 -37.62 -19.88 -5.10
C THR A 924 -38.95 -19.90 -4.34
N ALA A 925 -40.01 -19.27 -4.85
CA ALA A 925 -41.32 -19.31 -4.20
C ALA A 925 -41.94 -20.70 -4.36
N GLN A 926 -42.58 -21.22 -3.30
CA GLN A 926 -43.30 -22.48 -3.36
C GLN A 926 -44.42 -22.41 -4.42
N PRO A 927 -44.62 -23.43 -5.27
CA PRO A 927 -45.75 -23.46 -6.21
C PRO A 927 -47.10 -23.35 -5.50
N ARG A 928 -48.04 -22.65 -6.13
CA ARG A 928 -49.38 -22.34 -5.56
C ARG A 928 -50.27 -23.58 -5.39
N GLY A 929 -49.98 -24.63 -6.14
CA GLY A 929 -50.61 -25.95 -6.05
C GLY A 929 -49.66 -27.05 -6.55
N SER A 930 -50.09 -28.30 -6.39
CA SER A 930 -49.41 -29.48 -6.94
C SER A 930 -49.91 -29.87 -8.33
N ASP A 931 -50.65 -28.96 -8.99
CA ASP A 931 -51.15 -29.13 -10.34
C ASP A 931 -50.06 -28.80 -11.38
N LYS A 932 -50.32 -29.17 -12.64
CA LYS A 932 -49.35 -29.01 -13.73
C LYS A 932 -49.03 -27.54 -14.04
N GLU A 933 -50.00 -26.64 -13.93
CA GLU A 933 -49.81 -25.22 -14.26
C GLU A 933 -48.95 -24.52 -13.21
N SER A 934 -49.21 -24.76 -11.92
CA SER A 934 -48.36 -24.29 -10.80
C SER A 934 -46.91 -24.79 -10.89
N LEU A 935 -46.71 -26.05 -11.30
CA LEU A 935 -45.37 -26.60 -11.49
C LEU A 935 -44.68 -26.03 -12.74
N GLU A 936 -45.41 -25.84 -13.85
CA GLU A 936 -44.87 -25.21 -15.06
C GLU A 936 -44.57 -23.71 -14.84
N GLU A 937 -45.35 -23.00 -14.01
CA GLU A 937 -45.05 -21.63 -13.55
C GLU A 937 -43.66 -21.57 -12.89
N MET A 938 -43.43 -22.39 -11.86
CA MET A 938 -42.12 -22.45 -11.17
C MET A 938 -40.99 -22.83 -12.15
N ARG A 939 -41.17 -23.88 -12.95
CA ARG A 939 -40.17 -24.34 -13.94
C ARG A 939 -39.88 -23.27 -15.00
N SER A 940 -40.81 -22.36 -15.31
CA SER A 940 -40.62 -21.29 -16.29
C SER A 940 -39.67 -20.19 -15.80
N ARG A 941 -39.58 -19.97 -14.48
CA ARG A 941 -38.83 -18.86 -13.87
C ARG A 941 -37.34 -18.86 -14.28
N PRO A 942 -36.77 -17.69 -14.63
CA PRO A 942 -35.34 -17.58 -14.95
C PRO A 942 -34.44 -17.79 -13.73
N TYR A 943 -33.23 -18.31 -13.98
CA TYR A 943 -32.22 -18.51 -12.94
C TYR A 943 -31.40 -17.25 -12.64
N ILE A 944 -31.04 -17.09 -11.37
CA ILE A 944 -29.99 -16.18 -10.87
C ILE A 944 -28.94 -17.08 -10.22
N PHE A 945 -27.69 -17.04 -10.68
CA PHE A 945 -26.61 -17.88 -10.16
C PHE A 945 -25.61 -17.03 -9.36
N LEU A 946 -25.39 -17.37 -8.11
CA LEU A 946 -24.50 -16.63 -7.19
C LEU A 946 -23.44 -17.55 -6.61
N SER A 947 -22.22 -17.04 -6.49
CA SER A 947 -21.15 -17.67 -5.72
C SER A 947 -20.40 -16.65 -4.87
N ALA A 948 -19.62 -17.13 -3.90
CA ALA A 948 -18.82 -16.27 -3.04
C ALA A 948 -17.56 -16.99 -2.52
N ARG A 949 -16.62 -16.20 -2.02
CA ARG A 949 -15.52 -16.67 -1.14
C ARG A 949 -14.70 -17.80 -1.78
N VAL A 950 -14.31 -17.59 -3.03
CA VAL A 950 -13.30 -18.40 -3.74
C VAL A 950 -11.88 -18.09 -3.22
N HIS A 951 -11.65 -16.86 -2.78
CA HIS A 951 -10.46 -16.47 -2.01
C HIS A 951 -10.77 -16.50 -0.50
N PRO A 952 -9.99 -17.22 0.32
CA PRO A 952 -10.30 -17.42 1.74
C PRO A 952 -10.32 -16.16 2.63
N GLY A 953 -9.49 -15.16 2.37
CA GLY A 953 -9.37 -13.95 3.21
C GLY A 953 -10.53 -12.96 3.07
N GLU A 954 -11.32 -13.08 1.99
CA GLU A 954 -12.36 -12.12 1.56
C GLU A 954 -13.66 -12.30 2.36
N SER A 955 -13.56 -12.17 3.69
CA SER A 955 -14.66 -12.42 4.65
C SER A 955 -15.90 -11.55 4.43
N ASN A 956 -15.73 -10.33 3.94
CA ASN A 956 -16.80 -9.43 3.49
C ASN A 956 -17.74 -10.09 2.46
N ALA A 957 -17.22 -10.89 1.53
CA ALA A 957 -18.05 -11.63 0.56
C ALA A 957 -19.03 -12.62 1.22
N SER A 958 -18.66 -13.24 2.35
CA SER A 958 -19.53 -14.16 3.08
C SER A 958 -20.60 -13.43 3.91
N TRP A 959 -20.33 -12.21 4.38
CA TRP A 959 -21.34 -11.36 5.03
C TRP A 959 -22.39 -10.85 4.02
N ILE A 960 -21.96 -10.43 2.81
CA ILE A 960 -22.89 -10.10 1.71
C ILE A 960 -23.75 -11.32 1.34
N MET A 961 -23.12 -12.48 1.15
CA MET A 961 -23.83 -13.73 0.86
C MET A 961 -24.81 -14.14 1.97
N LYS A 962 -24.50 -13.89 3.24
CA LYS A 962 -25.42 -14.10 4.36
C LYS A 962 -26.65 -13.19 4.23
N GLY A 963 -26.48 -11.87 4.06
CA GLY A 963 -27.60 -10.93 3.90
C GLY A 963 -28.49 -11.25 2.69
N THR A 964 -27.89 -11.70 1.58
CA THR A 964 -28.62 -12.24 0.42
C THR A 964 -29.50 -13.44 0.79
N ILE A 965 -28.96 -14.45 1.50
CA ILE A 965 -29.73 -15.65 1.86
C ILE A 965 -30.79 -15.33 2.93
N ASP A 966 -30.44 -14.53 3.94
CA ASP A 966 -31.38 -14.12 5.00
C ASP A 966 -32.59 -13.38 4.41
N PHE A 967 -32.37 -12.45 3.47
CA PHE A 967 -33.47 -11.82 2.75
C PHE A 967 -34.27 -12.84 1.93
N LEU A 968 -33.61 -13.68 1.13
CA LEU A 968 -34.27 -14.70 0.30
C LEU A 968 -35.02 -15.76 1.11
N LEU A 969 -34.80 -15.87 2.43
CA LEU A 969 -35.57 -16.73 3.34
C LEU A 969 -36.57 -15.97 4.21
N SER A 970 -36.53 -14.63 4.22
CA SER A 970 -37.46 -13.79 4.98
C SER A 970 -38.89 -13.78 4.43
N ARG A 971 -39.84 -13.35 5.27
CA ARG A 971 -41.25 -13.14 4.90
C ARG A 971 -41.53 -11.76 4.27
N LYS A 972 -40.52 -10.89 4.10
CA LYS A 972 -40.69 -9.55 3.52
C LYS A 972 -41.38 -9.63 2.14
N PRO A 973 -42.38 -8.78 1.82
CA PRO A 973 -43.11 -8.84 0.55
C PRO A 973 -42.19 -8.77 -0.69
N GLN A 974 -41.12 -7.98 -0.62
CA GLN A 974 -40.08 -7.87 -1.63
C GLN A 974 -39.33 -9.21 -1.84
N ALA A 975 -39.06 -9.94 -0.76
CA ALA A 975 -38.42 -11.26 -0.82
C ALA A 975 -39.35 -12.30 -1.45
N GLN A 976 -40.65 -12.27 -1.13
CA GLN A 976 -41.63 -13.11 -1.83
C GLN A 976 -41.69 -12.75 -3.32
N LEU A 977 -41.78 -11.46 -3.67
CA LEU A 977 -41.87 -11.02 -5.05
C LEU A 977 -40.65 -11.45 -5.89
N VAL A 978 -39.43 -11.35 -5.36
CA VAL A 978 -38.23 -11.79 -6.09
C VAL A 978 -38.15 -13.33 -6.18
N ARG A 979 -38.64 -14.05 -5.17
CA ARG A 979 -38.79 -15.52 -5.19
C ARG A 979 -39.83 -16.00 -6.21
N GLU A 980 -40.90 -15.24 -6.44
CA GLU A 980 -41.90 -15.52 -7.48
C GLU A 980 -41.37 -15.21 -8.90
N MET A 981 -40.42 -14.29 -9.03
CA MET A 981 -39.80 -13.93 -10.31
C MET A 981 -38.63 -14.84 -10.73
N TYR A 982 -37.92 -15.47 -9.79
CA TYR A 982 -36.62 -16.10 -10.04
C TYR A 982 -36.39 -17.42 -9.29
N ILE A 983 -35.51 -18.26 -9.84
CA ILE A 983 -34.88 -19.37 -9.12
C ILE A 983 -33.45 -18.96 -8.77
N PHE A 984 -33.12 -18.88 -7.49
CA PHE A 984 -31.77 -18.60 -7.03
C PHE A 984 -30.98 -19.90 -6.87
N LYS A 985 -29.81 -19.96 -7.52
CA LYS A 985 -28.84 -21.04 -7.40
C LYS A 985 -27.56 -20.51 -6.76
N ILE A 986 -27.26 -20.96 -5.54
CA ILE A 986 -26.25 -20.31 -4.70
C ILE A 986 -25.18 -21.30 -4.24
N VAL A 987 -23.91 -20.99 -4.48
CA VAL A 987 -22.75 -21.70 -3.91
C VAL A 987 -22.04 -20.75 -2.92
N PRO A 988 -22.44 -20.73 -1.63
CA PRO A 988 -22.10 -19.64 -0.70
C PRO A 988 -20.64 -19.60 -0.22
N MET A 989 -19.84 -20.63 -0.52
CA MET A 989 -18.39 -20.64 -0.27
C MET A 989 -17.69 -21.61 -1.22
N LEU A 990 -16.87 -21.09 -2.15
CA LEU A 990 -16.14 -21.89 -3.15
C LEU A 990 -14.82 -22.48 -2.63
N ASN A 991 -14.27 -21.99 -1.52
CA ASN A 991 -13.01 -22.47 -0.94
C ASN A 991 -13.08 -22.73 0.60
N PRO A 992 -13.90 -23.70 1.07
CA PRO A 992 -13.96 -24.07 2.49
C PRO A 992 -12.61 -24.40 3.14
N ASP A 993 -11.75 -25.14 2.43
CA ASP A 993 -10.47 -25.61 2.98
C ASP A 993 -9.53 -24.44 3.32
N GLY A 994 -9.40 -23.47 2.41
CA GLY A 994 -8.57 -22.31 2.67
C GLY A 994 -9.10 -21.44 3.80
N VAL A 995 -10.43 -21.31 3.93
CA VAL A 995 -11.07 -20.59 5.05
C VAL A 995 -10.77 -21.29 6.38
N LEU A 996 -10.96 -22.61 6.45
CA LEU A 996 -10.66 -23.41 7.65
C LEU A 996 -9.23 -23.24 8.14
N ASN A 997 -8.26 -23.16 7.21
CA ASN A 997 -6.84 -23.15 7.52
C ASN A 997 -6.20 -21.75 7.61
N GLY A 998 -6.98 -20.66 7.50
CA GLY A 998 -6.46 -19.29 7.64
C GLY A 998 -5.63 -18.78 6.45
N ASN A 999 -5.82 -19.36 5.25
CA ASN A 999 -5.26 -18.82 4.01
C ASN A 999 -5.84 -17.42 3.70
N HIS A 1000 -5.21 -16.69 2.78
CA HIS A 1000 -5.73 -15.45 2.21
C HIS A 1000 -6.31 -15.63 0.79
N ARG A 1001 -5.65 -16.38 -0.11
CA ARG A 1001 -5.98 -16.40 -1.54
C ARG A 1001 -6.20 -17.79 -2.13
N SER A 1002 -5.37 -18.75 -1.75
CA SER A 1002 -5.24 -20.04 -2.45
C SER A 1002 -6.05 -21.17 -1.84
N SER A 1003 -6.28 -22.21 -2.65
CA SER A 1003 -6.72 -23.54 -2.20
C SER A 1003 -5.57 -24.36 -1.60
N LEU A 1004 -5.84 -25.60 -1.15
CA LEU A 1004 -4.79 -26.52 -0.70
C LEU A 1004 -3.81 -26.97 -1.80
N VAL A 1005 -4.06 -26.65 -3.07
CA VAL A 1005 -3.08 -26.84 -4.16
C VAL A 1005 -1.95 -25.79 -4.09
N GLY A 1006 -2.16 -24.69 -3.34
CA GLY A 1006 -1.34 -23.47 -3.42
C GLY A 1006 -1.83 -22.48 -4.48
N GLU A 1007 -2.82 -22.86 -5.29
CA GLU A 1007 -3.29 -22.10 -6.46
C GLU A 1007 -4.55 -21.24 -6.20
N ASP A 1008 -4.60 -20.10 -6.90
CA ASP A 1008 -5.77 -19.22 -7.03
C ASP A 1008 -6.87 -19.88 -7.88
N LEU A 1009 -7.95 -20.30 -7.23
CA LEU A 1009 -9.09 -20.97 -7.88
C LEU A 1009 -9.81 -20.07 -8.90
N ASN A 1010 -9.75 -18.74 -8.74
CA ASN A 1010 -10.28 -17.77 -9.71
C ASN A 1010 -9.30 -17.50 -10.87
N ARG A 1011 -8.31 -18.37 -11.08
CA ARG A 1011 -7.58 -18.52 -12.36
C ARG A 1011 -7.81 -19.87 -13.04
N ARG A 1012 -8.65 -20.74 -12.46
CA ARG A 1012 -8.84 -22.12 -12.92
C ARG A 1012 -10.23 -22.40 -13.52
N TRP A 1013 -11.07 -21.39 -13.73
CA TRP A 1013 -12.37 -21.59 -14.40
C TRP A 1013 -12.23 -21.93 -15.89
N GLY A 1014 -11.12 -21.56 -16.55
CA GLY A 1014 -10.88 -21.88 -17.96
C GLY A 1014 -10.85 -23.39 -18.21
N LYS A 1015 -9.85 -24.08 -17.67
CA LYS A 1015 -9.63 -25.54 -17.72
C LYS A 1015 -9.49 -26.12 -16.30
N PRO A 1016 -10.57 -26.22 -15.50
CA PRO A 1016 -10.49 -26.76 -14.13
C PRO A 1016 -10.22 -28.26 -14.13
N CYS A 1017 -9.31 -28.72 -13.28
CA CYS A 1017 -9.06 -30.14 -13.04
C CYS A 1017 -10.13 -30.71 -12.10
N ARG A 1018 -10.72 -31.87 -12.43
CA ARG A 1018 -11.72 -32.54 -11.56
C ARG A 1018 -11.17 -32.92 -10.19
N ILE A 1019 -9.88 -33.27 -10.11
CA ILE A 1019 -9.23 -33.77 -8.89
C ILE A 1019 -8.69 -32.62 -8.04
N LEU A 1020 -7.93 -31.70 -8.66
CA LEU A 1020 -7.28 -30.59 -7.93
C LEU A 1020 -8.22 -29.41 -7.68
N HIS A 1021 -9.17 -29.15 -8.60
CA HIS A 1021 -10.06 -27.99 -8.55
C HIS A 1021 -11.55 -28.42 -8.50
N PRO A 1022 -11.95 -29.35 -7.60
CA PRO A 1022 -13.27 -29.98 -7.64
C PRO A 1022 -14.41 -28.97 -7.49
N THR A 1023 -14.24 -27.96 -6.63
CA THR A 1023 -15.27 -26.94 -6.37
C THR A 1023 -15.59 -26.13 -7.64
N ILE A 1024 -14.55 -25.68 -8.34
CA ILE A 1024 -14.67 -24.96 -9.63
C ILE A 1024 -15.13 -25.89 -10.75
N TYR A 1025 -14.64 -27.13 -10.79
CA TYR A 1025 -15.03 -28.13 -11.78
C TYR A 1025 -16.53 -28.43 -11.72
N HIS A 1026 -17.08 -28.63 -10.52
CA HIS A 1026 -18.48 -28.97 -10.32
C HIS A 1026 -19.40 -27.74 -10.38
N THR A 1027 -19.00 -26.56 -9.88
CA THR A 1027 -19.77 -25.31 -10.06
C THR A 1027 -19.90 -24.93 -11.55
N LYS A 1028 -18.81 -25.03 -12.33
CA LYS A 1028 -18.87 -24.89 -13.80
C LYS A 1028 -19.76 -25.95 -14.45
N GLY A 1029 -19.87 -27.14 -13.85
CA GLY A 1029 -20.75 -28.23 -14.30
C GLY A 1029 -22.24 -27.90 -14.16
N LEU A 1030 -22.66 -27.32 -13.04
CA LEU A 1030 -24.03 -26.84 -12.84
C LEU A 1030 -24.43 -25.82 -13.92
N LEU A 1031 -23.54 -24.87 -14.22
CA LEU A 1031 -23.76 -23.84 -15.23
C LEU A 1031 -23.80 -24.41 -16.65
N LEU A 1032 -22.93 -25.37 -16.98
CA LEU A 1032 -22.95 -26.10 -18.26
C LEU A 1032 -24.24 -26.93 -18.43
N TYR A 1033 -24.74 -27.58 -17.37
CA TYR A 1033 -26.03 -28.27 -17.40
C TYR A 1033 -27.19 -27.29 -17.62
N LEU A 1034 -27.23 -26.16 -16.91
CA LEU A 1034 -28.23 -25.10 -17.14
C LEU A 1034 -28.21 -24.59 -18.58
N ASN A 1035 -27.04 -24.42 -19.19
CA ASN A 1035 -26.92 -24.05 -20.60
C ASN A 1035 -27.47 -25.16 -21.53
N MET A 1036 -27.10 -26.42 -21.28
CA MET A 1036 -27.57 -27.60 -22.03
C MET A 1036 -29.10 -27.75 -22.03
N VAL A 1037 -29.78 -27.47 -20.90
CA VAL A 1037 -31.24 -27.55 -20.78
C VAL A 1037 -31.97 -26.23 -21.13
N ASN A 1038 -31.28 -25.29 -21.78
CA ASN A 1038 -31.82 -23.97 -22.18
C ASN A 1038 -32.35 -23.12 -20.99
N LYS A 1039 -31.68 -23.22 -19.84
CA LYS A 1039 -31.96 -22.48 -18.59
C LYS A 1039 -30.77 -21.63 -18.13
N THR A 1040 -29.94 -21.15 -19.06
CA THR A 1040 -28.84 -20.20 -18.83
C THR A 1040 -29.26 -19.07 -17.87
N PRO A 1041 -28.49 -18.78 -16.80
CA PRO A 1041 -28.84 -17.72 -15.84
C PRO A 1041 -28.99 -16.33 -16.47
N MET A 1042 -29.95 -15.54 -15.97
CA MET A 1042 -30.13 -14.14 -16.35
C MET A 1042 -29.02 -13.24 -15.76
N VAL A 1043 -28.47 -13.63 -14.61
CA VAL A 1043 -27.35 -13.01 -13.92
C VAL A 1043 -26.45 -14.10 -13.35
N PHE A 1044 -25.13 -13.93 -13.49
CA PHE A 1044 -24.11 -14.61 -12.69
C PHE A 1044 -23.36 -13.56 -11.87
N CYS A 1045 -23.15 -13.80 -10.57
CA CYS A 1045 -22.33 -12.91 -9.75
C CYS A 1045 -21.49 -13.68 -8.74
N ASP A 1046 -20.18 -13.46 -8.76
CA ASP A 1046 -19.22 -14.01 -7.79
C ASP A 1046 -18.82 -12.90 -6.79
N TYR A 1047 -19.02 -13.12 -5.48
CA TYR A 1047 -18.76 -12.12 -4.44
C TYR A 1047 -17.33 -12.23 -3.87
N HIS A 1048 -16.66 -11.08 -3.77
CA HIS A 1048 -15.23 -10.90 -3.50
C HIS A 1048 -14.92 -9.71 -2.57
N GLY A 1049 -13.65 -9.60 -2.15
CA GLY A 1049 -13.14 -8.55 -1.27
C GLY A 1049 -11.88 -7.86 -1.80
N HIS A 1050 -11.97 -6.55 -2.08
CA HIS A 1050 -10.92 -5.77 -2.74
C HIS A 1050 -10.01 -5.02 -1.76
N SER A 1051 -8.70 -5.25 -1.85
CA SER A 1051 -7.75 -4.80 -0.81
C SER A 1051 -7.27 -3.36 -0.91
N ARG A 1052 -7.45 -2.71 -2.08
CA ARG A 1052 -6.90 -1.38 -2.40
C ARG A 1052 -7.92 -0.25 -2.62
N ARG A 1053 -9.21 -0.56 -2.80
CA ARG A 1053 -10.27 0.43 -3.12
C ARG A 1053 -11.33 0.47 -1.99
N LYS A 1054 -12.01 1.61 -1.86
CA LYS A 1054 -13.16 1.81 -0.98
C LYS A 1054 -14.48 1.45 -1.71
N ASN A 1055 -15.59 1.49 -0.98
CA ASN A 1055 -16.95 1.16 -1.44
C ASN A 1055 -17.13 -0.32 -1.82
N ILE A 1056 -18.31 -0.65 -2.34
CA ILE A 1056 -18.62 -1.93 -3.02
C ILE A 1056 -18.90 -1.60 -4.49
N PHE A 1057 -18.45 -2.43 -5.43
CA PHE A 1057 -18.59 -2.17 -6.87
C PHE A 1057 -18.63 -3.49 -7.66
N MET A 1058 -18.80 -3.40 -8.98
CA MET A 1058 -18.81 -4.58 -9.86
C MET A 1058 -17.81 -4.47 -11.01
N TYR A 1059 -17.18 -5.61 -11.30
CA TYR A 1059 -16.50 -5.84 -12.57
C TYR A 1059 -17.43 -6.66 -13.49
N GLY A 1060 -17.68 -6.19 -14.72
CA GLY A 1060 -18.53 -6.84 -15.74
C GLY A 1060 -17.79 -7.07 -17.06
N CYS A 1061 -18.40 -7.64 -18.11
CA CYS A 1061 -17.71 -7.87 -19.39
C CYS A 1061 -18.29 -6.99 -20.52
N ALA A 1062 -17.50 -6.04 -21.02
CA ALA A 1062 -17.81 -5.27 -22.23
C ALA A 1062 -17.18 -5.95 -23.48
N PRO A 1063 -17.97 -6.40 -24.47
CA PRO A 1063 -17.46 -7.11 -25.65
C PRO A 1063 -16.47 -6.29 -26.49
N ASN A 1064 -16.65 -4.97 -26.54
CA ASN A 1064 -15.79 -4.02 -27.24
C ASN A 1064 -14.57 -3.54 -26.42
N GLN A 1065 -14.42 -4.00 -25.17
CA GLN A 1065 -13.26 -3.73 -24.31
C GLN A 1065 -12.56 -5.04 -23.89
N SER A 1066 -12.68 -6.09 -24.72
CA SER A 1066 -11.93 -7.33 -24.57
C SER A 1066 -10.63 -7.30 -25.36
N TRP A 1067 -9.59 -7.91 -24.79
CA TRP A 1067 -8.33 -8.16 -25.48
C TRP A 1067 -8.47 -9.11 -26.68
N ILE A 1068 -9.55 -9.90 -26.75
CA ILE A 1068 -9.87 -10.78 -27.88
C ILE A 1068 -10.87 -10.08 -28.81
N PRO A 1069 -10.48 -9.65 -30.03
CA PRO A 1069 -11.37 -8.92 -30.93
C PRO A 1069 -12.65 -9.68 -31.30
N ASN A 1070 -12.58 -11.02 -31.35
CA ASN A 1070 -13.71 -11.88 -31.67
C ASN A 1070 -14.78 -11.96 -30.58
N ASP A 1071 -14.54 -11.49 -29.34
CA ASP A 1071 -15.59 -11.42 -28.32
C ASP A 1071 -16.73 -10.46 -28.72
N THR A 1072 -16.48 -9.51 -29.64
CA THR A 1072 -17.52 -8.68 -30.30
C THR A 1072 -18.54 -9.48 -31.12
N HIS A 1073 -18.30 -10.78 -31.32
CA HIS A 1073 -19.18 -11.73 -31.99
C HIS A 1073 -19.78 -12.77 -31.01
N ASN A 1074 -19.59 -12.61 -29.70
CA ASN A 1074 -20.24 -13.44 -28.69
C ASN A 1074 -21.78 -13.34 -28.85
N PRO A 1075 -22.52 -14.47 -28.93
CA PRO A 1075 -23.99 -14.48 -29.04
C PRO A 1075 -24.76 -13.68 -27.97
N CYS A 1076 -24.13 -13.31 -26.85
CA CYS A 1076 -24.66 -12.31 -25.91
C CYS A 1076 -25.04 -10.98 -26.56
N CYS A 1077 -24.34 -10.56 -27.61
CA CYS A 1077 -24.37 -9.19 -28.14
C CYS A 1077 -25.54 -8.99 -29.13
N THR A 1078 -26.77 -9.00 -28.64
CA THR A 1078 -28.00 -9.04 -29.48
C THR A 1078 -28.41 -7.68 -30.08
N GLY A 1079 -27.45 -6.80 -30.37
CA GLY A 1079 -27.70 -5.45 -30.90
C GLY A 1079 -26.64 -5.01 -31.92
N ASN A 1080 -26.82 -3.83 -32.52
CA ASN A 1080 -25.79 -3.22 -33.35
C ASN A 1080 -24.49 -3.08 -32.52
N LYS A 1081 -23.35 -3.51 -33.08
CA LYS A 1081 -22.16 -4.02 -32.36
C LYS A 1081 -21.38 -3.04 -31.45
N PHE A 1082 -21.96 -1.89 -31.10
CA PHE A 1082 -21.36 -0.85 -30.26
C PHE A 1082 -22.29 -0.30 -29.16
N SER A 1083 -23.58 -0.66 -29.13
CA SER A 1083 -24.58 0.02 -28.27
C SER A 1083 -25.23 -0.83 -27.17
N ASP A 1084 -24.87 -2.10 -27.01
CA ASP A 1084 -25.41 -2.93 -25.92
C ASP A 1084 -24.88 -2.47 -24.56
N LEU A 1085 -25.76 -1.88 -23.72
CA LEU A 1085 -25.45 -1.44 -22.36
C LEU A 1085 -26.12 -2.33 -21.29
N SER A 1086 -26.69 -3.48 -21.67
CA SER A 1086 -27.45 -4.36 -20.78
C SER A 1086 -26.61 -4.93 -19.62
N PHE A 1087 -25.29 -5.06 -19.84
CA PHE A 1087 -24.30 -5.44 -18.83
C PHE A 1087 -23.94 -4.32 -17.84
N LYS A 1088 -24.25 -3.04 -18.14
CA LYS A 1088 -24.09 -1.93 -17.17
C LYS A 1088 -25.36 -1.69 -16.34
N LEU A 1089 -26.48 -2.33 -16.67
CA LEU A 1089 -27.78 -2.03 -16.09
C LEU A 1089 -27.90 -2.37 -14.60
N LEU A 1090 -27.47 -3.58 -14.18
CA LEU A 1090 -27.53 -3.95 -12.76
C LEU A 1090 -26.63 -3.02 -11.89
N PRO A 1091 -25.35 -2.76 -12.23
CA PRO A 1091 -24.54 -1.77 -11.53
C PRO A 1091 -25.17 -0.36 -11.45
N ARG A 1092 -25.78 0.13 -12.54
CA ARG A 1092 -26.49 1.42 -12.54
C ARG A 1092 -27.66 1.44 -11.57
N LEU A 1093 -28.46 0.37 -11.54
CA LEU A 1093 -29.59 0.26 -10.61
C LEU A 1093 -29.12 0.12 -9.16
N LEU A 1094 -27.99 -0.55 -8.90
CA LEU A 1094 -27.40 -0.67 -7.55
C LEU A 1094 -26.87 0.66 -7.03
N ASN A 1095 -26.20 1.47 -7.85
CA ASN A 1095 -25.78 2.82 -7.47
C ASN A 1095 -26.98 3.75 -7.14
N ALA A 1096 -28.16 3.45 -7.68
CA ALA A 1096 -29.39 4.18 -7.41
C ALA A 1096 -30.20 3.61 -6.22
N THR A 1097 -29.67 2.63 -5.46
CA THR A 1097 -30.38 1.97 -4.37
C THR A 1097 -29.54 1.63 -3.14
N CYS A 1098 -28.32 1.12 -3.33
CA CYS A 1098 -27.48 0.62 -2.25
C CYS A 1098 -26.47 1.71 -1.81
N PRO A 1099 -26.51 2.20 -0.55
CA PRO A 1099 -25.74 3.39 -0.17
C PRO A 1099 -24.22 3.21 -0.08
N SER A 1100 -23.74 1.95 -0.15
CA SER A 1100 -22.33 1.56 -0.22
C SER A 1100 -21.84 1.23 -1.64
N PHE A 1101 -22.70 1.31 -2.66
CA PHE A 1101 -22.36 0.87 -4.03
C PHE A 1101 -21.85 2.03 -4.90
N SER A 1102 -20.72 1.79 -5.59
CA SER A 1102 -20.00 2.74 -6.42
C SER A 1102 -19.99 2.35 -7.89
N LEU A 1103 -20.65 3.15 -8.73
CA LEU A 1103 -20.54 3.03 -10.19
C LEU A 1103 -19.20 3.60 -10.71
N LYS A 1104 -18.59 4.60 -10.04
CA LYS A 1104 -17.27 5.16 -10.39
C LYS A 1104 -16.18 4.07 -10.32
N ASN A 1105 -16.25 3.16 -9.34
CA ASN A 1105 -15.30 2.06 -9.20
C ASN A 1105 -15.57 0.83 -10.09
N CYS A 1106 -16.67 0.79 -10.85
CA CYS A 1106 -17.00 -0.33 -11.72
C CYS A 1106 -16.14 -0.36 -13.00
N ASN A 1107 -15.61 -1.53 -13.37
CA ASN A 1107 -14.78 -1.73 -14.57
C ASN A 1107 -15.35 -2.85 -15.46
N TYR A 1108 -15.33 -2.65 -16.78
CA TYR A 1108 -15.91 -3.58 -17.75
C TYR A 1108 -14.89 -4.18 -18.73
N ILE A 1109 -13.61 -3.81 -18.60
CA ILE A 1109 -12.51 -4.31 -19.44
C ILE A 1109 -12.27 -5.81 -19.17
N VAL A 1110 -11.93 -6.55 -20.23
CA VAL A 1110 -11.55 -7.96 -20.19
C VAL A 1110 -10.09 -8.11 -20.65
N GLU A 1111 -9.19 -8.08 -19.69
CA GLU A 1111 -7.73 -8.21 -19.84
C GLU A 1111 -7.30 -9.68 -20.04
N LYS A 1112 -6.13 -9.92 -20.64
CA LYS A 1112 -5.59 -11.30 -20.82
C LYS A 1112 -5.44 -12.03 -19.49
N ALA A 1113 -4.83 -11.38 -18.48
CA ALA A 1113 -4.61 -11.95 -17.14
C ALA A 1113 -5.89 -12.31 -16.35
N LYS A 1114 -7.07 -11.92 -16.85
CA LYS A 1114 -8.37 -12.16 -16.20
C LYS A 1114 -9.24 -13.16 -16.98
N GLU A 1115 -8.78 -13.71 -18.10
CA GLU A 1115 -9.64 -14.52 -18.98
C GLU A 1115 -10.11 -15.84 -18.37
N SER A 1116 -9.36 -16.36 -17.39
CA SER A 1116 -9.63 -17.61 -16.68
C SER A 1116 -10.40 -17.43 -15.37
N THR A 1117 -10.93 -16.22 -15.12
CA THR A 1117 -11.80 -15.88 -13.97
C THR A 1117 -13.25 -16.35 -14.20
N ALA A 1118 -13.99 -16.53 -13.10
CA ALA A 1118 -15.40 -16.93 -13.12
C ALA A 1118 -16.23 -16.05 -14.08
N ARG A 1119 -16.20 -14.73 -13.84
CA ARG A 1119 -16.88 -13.69 -14.62
C ARG A 1119 -16.69 -13.87 -16.13
N VAL A 1120 -15.44 -13.94 -16.59
CA VAL A 1120 -15.12 -13.94 -18.03
C VAL A 1120 -15.45 -15.29 -18.67
N VAL A 1121 -15.19 -16.40 -17.97
CA VAL A 1121 -15.53 -17.75 -18.46
C VAL A 1121 -17.05 -17.92 -18.59
N VAL A 1122 -17.84 -17.44 -17.62
CA VAL A 1122 -19.30 -17.57 -17.63
C VAL A 1122 -19.96 -16.64 -18.66
N TRP A 1123 -19.37 -15.48 -18.94
CA TRP A 1123 -19.79 -14.63 -20.07
C TRP A 1123 -19.43 -15.23 -21.44
N ARG A 1124 -18.20 -15.72 -21.63
CA ARG A 1124 -17.69 -16.15 -22.93
C ARG A 1124 -18.12 -17.57 -23.33
N GLN A 1125 -18.20 -18.51 -22.38
CA GLN A 1125 -18.45 -19.94 -22.67
C GLN A 1125 -19.90 -20.38 -22.39
N LEU A 1126 -20.67 -19.60 -21.63
CA LEU A 1126 -22.04 -19.94 -21.22
C LEU A 1126 -23.07 -18.87 -21.63
N SER A 1127 -22.62 -17.82 -22.32
CA SER A 1127 -23.42 -16.70 -22.84
C SER A 1127 -24.27 -15.96 -21.80
N VAL A 1128 -23.80 -15.87 -20.55
CA VAL A 1128 -24.45 -15.04 -19.52
C VAL A 1128 -24.04 -13.58 -19.70
N VAL A 1129 -24.95 -12.77 -20.25
CA VAL A 1129 -24.71 -11.33 -20.55
C VAL A 1129 -24.34 -10.54 -19.28
N ARG A 1130 -25.05 -10.79 -18.17
CA ARG A 1130 -24.83 -10.14 -16.88
C ARG A 1130 -24.01 -11.02 -15.96
N SER A 1131 -22.78 -11.27 -16.39
CA SER A 1131 -21.76 -11.98 -15.61
C SER A 1131 -20.87 -10.97 -14.90
N TYR A 1132 -20.79 -11.06 -13.56
CA TYR A 1132 -20.10 -10.10 -12.71
C TYR A 1132 -19.18 -10.74 -11.68
N THR A 1133 -18.17 -9.97 -11.27
CA THR A 1133 -17.53 -10.08 -9.96
C THR A 1133 -18.00 -8.89 -9.14
N MET A 1134 -18.54 -9.09 -7.93
CA MET A 1134 -18.83 -8.01 -6.98
C MET A 1134 -17.65 -7.89 -6.01
N GLU A 1135 -17.05 -6.72 -5.96
CA GLU A 1135 -15.87 -6.41 -5.15
C GLU A 1135 -16.28 -5.53 -3.97
N SER A 1136 -15.91 -5.91 -2.75
CA SER A 1136 -16.24 -5.15 -1.52
C SER A 1136 -15.01 -4.72 -0.74
N SER A 1137 -14.97 -3.48 -0.24
CA SER A 1137 -13.82 -3.01 0.55
C SER A 1137 -13.66 -3.77 1.87
N TYR A 1138 -12.42 -3.83 2.38
CA TYR A 1138 -12.11 -4.19 3.77
C TYR A 1138 -12.07 -2.97 4.71
N CYS A 1139 -12.06 -1.75 4.15
CA CYS A 1139 -11.79 -0.51 4.85
C CYS A 1139 -13.08 0.24 5.20
N GLY A 1140 -13.80 0.71 4.17
CA GLY A 1140 -14.89 1.67 4.29
C GLY A 1140 -15.30 2.26 2.95
N CYS A 1141 -16.09 3.34 2.99
CA CYS A 1141 -16.55 4.06 1.80
C CYS A 1141 -15.99 5.49 1.74
N ASP A 1142 -15.91 6.08 0.55
CA ASP A 1142 -15.54 7.49 0.30
C ASP A 1142 -16.63 8.30 -0.44
N GLU A 1143 -17.72 7.65 -0.84
CA GLU A 1143 -18.92 8.27 -1.40
C GLU A 1143 -20.21 7.67 -0.81
N GLY A 1144 -21.36 8.23 -1.18
CA GLY A 1144 -22.68 7.79 -0.69
C GLY A 1144 -22.96 8.14 0.78
N LYS A 1145 -23.99 7.50 1.35
CA LYS A 1145 -24.45 7.69 2.74
C LYS A 1145 -23.39 7.33 3.78
N TYR A 1146 -22.48 6.42 3.43
CA TYR A 1146 -21.43 5.89 4.31
C TYR A 1146 -20.05 6.48 4.01
N LYS A 1147 -19.99 7.62 3.29
CA LYS A 1147 -18.73 8.35 3.06
C LYS A 1147 -17.97 8.54 4.39
N ASP A 1148 -16.69 8.19 4.35
CA ASP A 1148 -15.74 8.27 5.46
C ASP A 1148 -16.13 7.44 6.70
N ALA A 1149 -17.00 6.44 6.52
CA ALA A 1149 -17.27 5.39 7.50
C ALA A 1149 -16.51 4.09 7.20
N HIS A 1150 -16.16 3.37 8.26
CA HIS A 1150 -15.76 1.97 8.19
C HIS A 1150 -16.89 1.08 7.70
N ILE A 1151 -16.55 0.08 6.89
CA ILE A 1151 -17.49 -0.97 6.53
C ILE A 1151 -17.69 -1.91 7.72
N ASN A 1152 -18.93 -2.27 8.03
CA ASN A 1152 -19.30 -3.17 9.12
C ASN A 1152 -20.15 -4.36 8.59
N THR A 1153 -20.50 -5.30 9.47
CA THR A 1153 -21.32 -6.47 9.11
C THR A 1153 -22.69 -6.08 8.54
N ASP A 1154 -23.29 -5.04 9.08
CA ASP A 1154 -24.66 -4.63 8.78
C ASP A 1154 -24.75 -3.99 7.38
N MET A 1155 -23.76 -3.17 6.99
CA MET A 1155 -23.63 -2.63 5.63
C MET A 1155 -23.38 -3.73 4.58
N LEU A 1156 -22.66 -4.79 4.95
CA LEU A 1156 -22.41 -5.93 4.07
C LEU A 1156 -23.68 -6.76 3.87
N GLU A 1157 -24.44 -7.01 4.95
CA GLU A 1157 -25.75 -7.66 4.85
C GLU A 1157 -26.79 -6.78 4.10
N GLU A 1158 -26.75 -5.45 4.27
CA GLU A 1158 -27.56 -4.48 3.50
C GLU A 1158 -27.28 -4.57 1.99
N MET A 1159 -26.01 -4.62 1.56
CA MET A 1159 -25.65 -4.86 0.15
C MET A 1159 -26.24 -6.17 -0.38
N GLY A 1160 -26.17 -7.25 0.41
CA GLY A 1160 -26.75 -8.56 0.05
C GLY A 1160 -28.27 -8.52 -0.12
N HIS A 1161 -28.96 -7.75 0.73
CA HIS A 1161 -30.39 -7.47 0.68
C HIS A 1161 -30.77 -6.63 -0.55
N THR A 1162 -30.18 -5.44 -0.71
CA THR A 1162 -30.51 -4.50 -1.79
C THR A 1162 -30.14 -5.06 -3.17
N PHE A 1163 -29.16 -5.96 -3.28
CA PHE A 1163 -28.89 -6.71 -4.50
C PHE A 1163 -30.14 -7.46 -4.98
N CYS A 1164 -30.80 -8.21 -4.11
CA CYS A 1164 -32.01 -8.96 -4.44
C CYS A 1164 -33.22 -8.06 -4.74
N GLU A 1165 -33.43 -6.99 -3.96
CA GLU A 1165 -34.48 -6.00 -4.27
C GLU A 1165 -34.28 -5.35 -5.65
N THR A 1166 -33.02 -5.12 -6.05
CA THR A 1166 -32.68 -4.50 -7.32
C THR A 1166 -32.98 -5.42 -8.52
N LEU A 1167 -32.99 -6.75 -8.33
CA LEU A 1167 -33.45 -7.69 -9.38
C LEU A 1167 -34.95 -7.51 -9.71
N ILE A 1168 -35.78 -7.07 -8.75
CA ILE A 1168 -37.19 -6.71 -9.01
C ILE A 1168 -37.28 -5.52 -9.98
N LYS A 1169 -36.38 -4.54 -9.83
CA LYS A 1169 -36.28 -3.38 -10.74
C LYS A 1169 -35.77 -3.80 -12.13
N LEU A 1170 -34.80 -4.72 -12.17
CA LEU A 1170 -34.28 -5.31 -13.40
C LEU A 1170 -35.36 -6.07 -14.19
N ALA A 1171 -36.24 -6.81 -13.52
CA ALA A 1171 -37.36 -7.52 -14.15
C ALA A 1171 -38.35 -6.56 -14.84
N ARG A 1172 -38.72 -5.46 -14.17
CA ARG A 1172 -39.73 -4.51 -14.67
C ARG A 1172 -39.34 -3.82 -15.98
N GLN A 1173 -38.05 -3.57 -16.23
CA GLN A 1173 -37.60 -2.91 -17.45
C GLN A 1173 -37.76 -3.76 -18.72
N LYS A 1174 -37.97 -5.08 -18.64
CA LYS A 1174 -38.37 -5.89 -19.80
C LYS A 1174 -39.75 -5.53 -20.36
N GLY A 1175 -40.59 -4.83 -19.60
CA GLY A 1175 -41.98 -4.53 -19.96
C GLY A 1175 -42.22 -3.15 -20.57
N SER A 1176 -41.18 -2.36 -20.88
CA SER A 1176 -41.35 -0.97 -21.33
C SER A 1176 -40.43 -0.61 -22.49
N SER A 1177 -41.02 -0.17 -23.61
CA SER A 1177 -40.32 0.21 -24.84
C SER A 1177 -39.74 1.62 -24.75
N TYR A 1178 -38.68 1.80 -23.96
CA TYR A 1178 -38.04 3.09 -23.68
C TYR A 1178 -36.55 3.16 -24.09
N ASP A 1179 -36.13 2.28 -25.02
CA ASP A 1179 -34.73 2.07 -25.44
C ASP A 1179 -34.17 3.17 -26.38
N GLN A 1180 -34.73 4.39 -26.31
CA GLN A 1180 -34.38 5.53 -27.18
C GLN A 1180 -34.24 6.89 -26.48
N GLN A 1181 -34.47 6.99 -25.16
CA GLN A 1181 -34.24 8.23 -24.41
C GLN A 1181 -33.47 7.97 -23.10
N MET A 1182 -32.14 7.88 -23.25
CA MET A 1182 -31.17 8.07 -22.16
C MET A 1182 -30.45 9.39 -22.41
N PRO A 1183 -30.42 10.35 -21.47
CA PRO A 1183 -29.69 11.59 -21.66
C PRO A 1183 -28.18 11.31 -21.73
N SER A 1184 -27.51 11.91 -22.70
CA SER A 1184 -26.05 11.99 -22.74
C SER A 1184 -25.59 12.95 -21.66
N LEU A 1185 -24.79 12.44 -20.72
CA LEU A 1185 -23.95 13.26 -19.84
C LEU A 1185 -22.51 13.08 -20.32
N ASP A 1186 -22.01 14.12 -20.98
CA ASP A 1186 -20.59 14.25 -21.29
C ASP A 1186 -19.78 14.50 -20.01
N VAL A 1187 -18.47 14.34 -20.13
CA VAL A 1187 -17.50 14.46 -19.02
C VAL A 1187 -16.73 15.75 -19.22
N ASP A 1188 -16.87 16.72 -18.30
CA ASP A 1188 -15.74 17.37 -17.59
C ASP A 1188 -16.09 18.60 -16.73
N SER A 1189 -15.31 18.79 -15.66
CA SER A 1189 -14.87 20.07 -15.06
C SER A 1189 -15.83 21.06 -14.33
N THR A 1190 -15.44 21.38 -13.09
CA THR A 1190 -15.46 22.71 -12.42
C THR A 1190 -16.77 23.46 -12.07
N ALA A 1191 -17.12 23.40 -10.76
CA ALA A 1191 -17.14 24.52 -9.80
C ALA A 1191 -18.16 25.72 -9.85
N ILE A 1192 -19.02 25.74 -8.80
CA ILE A 1192 -19.27 26.87 -7.85
C ILE A 1192 -20.15 28.09 -8.26
N THR A 1193 -21.33 28.21 -7.59
CA THR A 1193 -22.21 29.40 -7.36
C THR A 1193 -22.78 30.13 -8.59
N SER A 1194 -24.03 30.63 -8.62
CA SER A 1194 -24.92 31.18 -7.58
C SER A 1194 -26.41 31.12 -8.01
N GLY A 1195 -27.35 31.43 -7.12
CA GLY A 1195 -28.80 31.29 -7.38
C GLY A 1195 -29.47 32.43 -8.17
N GLY A 1196 -30.57 32.09 -8.86
CA GLY A 1196 -31.50 32.99 -9.56
C GLY A 1196 -32.77 32.21 -9.94
N ALA A 1197 -33.92 32.88 -10.05
CA ALA A 1197 -35.23 32.24 -10.27
C ALA A 1197 -35.76 32.42 -11.71
N SER A 1198 -36.66 31.51 -12.12
CA SER A 1198 -37.73 31.66 -13.14
C SER A 1198 -37.39 32.40 -14.46
N SER A 1199 -37.55 31.81 -15.64
CA SER A 1199 -38.89 31.62 -16.25
C SER A 1199 -38.87 30.76 -17.52
N GLU A 1200 -40.07 30.47 -18.04
CA GLU A 1200 -40.41 29.66 -19.22
C GLU A 1200 -39.67 30.01 -20.54
N ILE A 1201 -39.63 29.03 -21.44
CA ILE A 1201 -39.27 29.16 -22.87
C ILE A 1201 -40.40 28.53 -23.69
N GLU A 1202 -40.90 29.25 -24.71
CA GLU A 1202 -41.73 28.69 -25.79
C GLU A 1202 -40.90 28.47 -27.07
N LEU A 1203 -41.51 27.80 -28.06
CA LEU A 1203 -40.86 27.17 -29.21
C LEU A 1203 -40.61 28.13 -30.39
N ASP A 1204 -39.75 27.72 -31.33
CA ASP A 1204 -40.11 27.53 -32.75
C ASP A 1204 -38.93 26.89 -33.55
N ASP A 1205 -39.13 25.68 -34.05
CA ASP A 1205 -39.18 25.29 -35.48
C ASP A 1205 -38.26 25.95 -36.55
N VAL A 1206 -37.79 25.27 -37.62
CA VAL A 1206 -37.70 23.83 -37.99
C VAL A 1206 -36.86 23.66 -39.30
N GLU A 1207 -36.52 22.42 -39.72
CA GLU A 1207 -36.12 21.99 -41.11
C GLU A 1207 -34.76 22.45 -41.71
N GLU A 1208 -34.05 21.70 -42.60
CA GLU A 1208 -34.05 20.26 -42.95
C GLU A 1208 -32.81 19.83 -43.80
N ILE A 1209 -32.75 18.53 -44.19
CA ILE A 1209 -32.09 17.92 -45.38
C ILE A 1209 -30.55 17.75 -45.40
N SER A 1210 -30.12 16.51 -45.07
CA SER A 1210 -29.33 15.55 -45.90
C SER A 1210 -27.92 15.94 -46.48
N SER A 1211 -27.03 15.02 -46.91
CA SER A 1211 -27.04 13.53 -46.96
C SER A 1211 -25.61 12.95 -47.07
N LEU A 1212 -25.50 11.63 -46.78
CA LEU A 1212 -24.60 10.58 -47.34
C LEU A 1212 -23.59 10.99 -48.46
N SER A 1213 -22.36 10.44 -48.56
CA SER A 1213 -21.71 9.32 -47.84
C SER A 1213 -20.19 9.16 -48.15
N LEU A 1214 -19.51 8.31 -47.37
CA LEU A 1214 -18.24 7.58 -47.60
C LEU A 1214 -17.37 7.87 -48.85
N GLN A 1215 -16.05 8.02 -48.62
CA GLN A 1215 -15.07 6.96 -48.99
C GLN A 1215 -13.72 7.07 -48.26
N LYS A 1216 -12.85 6.06 -48.44
CA LYS A 1216 -11.56 5.87 -47.74
C LYS A 1216 -10.37 6.15 -48.66
N ALA A 1217 -9.21 6.52 -48.08
CA ALA A 1217 -7.91 5.79 -48.17
C ALA A 1217 -6.68 6.71 -48.21
N GLY A 1218 -5.50 6.12 -48.00
CA GLY A 1218 -4.31 6.48 -48.79
C GLY A 1218 -3.17 7.21 -48.08
N ARG A 1219 -2.06 6.50 -47.88
CA ARG A 1219 -0.75 6.98 -47.41
C ARG A 1219 0.00 7.90 -48.41
N GLU A 1220 1.04 8.54 -47.84
CA GLU A 1220 2.39 8.81 -48.42
C GLU A 1220 2.71 10.13 -49.19
N LEU A 1221 3.55 10.94 -48.51
CA LEU A 1221 4.78 11.61 -48.97
C LEU A 1221 4.79 12.86 -49.91
N ILE A 1222 5.87 13.65 -49.74
CA ILE A 1222 6.49 14.66 -50.64
C ILE A 1222 6.07 16.16 -50.52
N THR A 1223 6.87 16.88 -49.70
CA THR A 1223 7.45 18.25 -49.81
C THR A 1223 6.67 19.54 -50.14
N GLU A 1224 7.10 20.59 -49.41
CA GLU A 1224 7.38 21.99 -49.83
C GLU A 1224 6.43 23.15 -49.44
N TYR A 1225 7.03 24.35 -49.46
CA TYR A 1225 6.70 25.60 -48.76
C TYR A 1225 5.90 26.59 -49.65
N PRO A 1226 5.20 27.64 -49.15
CA PRO A 1226 5.74 28.68 -48.26
C PRO A 1226 4.82 29.19 -47.13
N ALA A 1227 5.30 30.19 -46.39
CA ALA A 1227 4.68 30.76 -45.19
C ALA A 1227 4.08 32.16 -45.41
N THR A 1228 3.17 32.56 -44.51
CA THR A 1228 3.00 33.95 -44.04
C THR A 1228 2.67 33.95 -42.54
N GLU A 1229 3.01 35.04 -41.86
CA GLU A 1229 2.97 35.19 -40.41
C GLU A 1229 1.70 35.91 -39.91
N SER A 1230 1.33 35.65 -38.65
CA SER A 1230 0.69 36.63 -37.76
C SER A 1230 0.99 36.26 -36.31
N GLU A 1231 1.33 37.25 -35.48
CA GLU A 1231 1.84 37.08 -34.11
C GLU A 1231 0.75 37.38 -33.05
N ASP A 1232 0.90 36.80 -31.85
CA ASP A 1232 0.54 37.33 -30.52
C ASP A 1232 0.80 36.21 -29.48
N GLU A 1233 1.98 36.13 -28.86
CA GLU A 1233 2.33 36.72 -27.55
C GLU A 1233 1.35 36.42 -26.40
N ASP A 1234 1.58 35.31 -25.68
CA ASP A 1234 1.67 35.39 -24.21
C ASP A 1234 2.75 34.42 -23.66
N ARG A 1235 2.97 34.39 -22.34
CA ARG A 1235 4.33 34.13 -21.77
C ARG A 1235 4.45 32.90 -20.88
N ASP A 1236 5.60 32.21 -21.01
CA ASP A 1236 6.06 31.20 -20.06
C ASP A 1236 6.45 31.84 -18.71
N ASP A 1237 5.94 31.28 -17.61
CA ASP A 1237 6.63 31.23 -16.31
C ASP A 1237 7.04 29.78 -16.03
N GLU A 1238 8.22 29.57 -15.44
CA GLU A 1238 8.85 28.24 -15.29
C GLU A 1238 8.49 27.62 -13.91
N GLU A 1239 7.66 26.58 -13.86
CA GLU A 1239 7.22 25.90 -12.63
C GLU A 1239 8.33 25.08 -11.94
N GLU A 1240 8.26 24.95 -10.60
CA GLU A 1240 9.11 24.07 -9.79
C GLU A 1240 8.31 22.86 -9.29
N GLU A 1241 8.57 21.66 -9.82
CA GLU A 1241 7.94 20.41 -9.37
C GLU A 1241 8.26 20.13 -7.87
N PHE A 1242 7.21 19.95 -7.08
CA PHE A 1242 7.23 19.40 -5.72
C PHE A 1242 6.31 18.17 -5.67
N ASP A 1243 6.89 16.99 -5.40
CA ASP A 1243 6.11 15.77 -5.15
C ASP A 1243 5.53 15.80 -3.72
N ASP A 1244 4.28 16.21 -3.56
CA ASP A 1244 3.45 15.99 -2.37
C ASP A 1244 2.08 15.41 -2.82
N ASP A 1245 1.57 14.38 -2.12
CA ASP A 1245 0.44 13.53 -2.56
C ASP A 1245 -0.97 14.19 -2.41
N GLU A 1246 -1.28 15.23 -3.20
CA GLU A 1246 -2.63 15.77 -3.44
C GLU A 1246 -2.76 16.06 -4.97
N ASP A 1247 -3.82 15.72 -5.71
CA ASP A 1247 -5.20 15.34 -5.33
C ASP A 1247 -5.89 14.45 -6.40
N TYR A 1248 -7.15 14.06 -6.16
CA TYR A 1248 -8.07 13.54 -7.19
C TYR A 1248 -9.14 14.61 -7.52
N GLU A 1249 -9.30 14.99 -8.79
CA GLU A 1249 -10.60 15.38 -9.36
C GLU A 1249 -11.07 14.27 -10.33
#